data_AF-A0A7X7G2P7-F1
#
_entry.id   AF-A0A7X7G2P7-F1
#
_cell.length_a   1.000
_cell.length_b   1.000
_cell.length_c   1.000
_cell.angle_alpha   90.00
_cell.angle_beta   90.00
_cell.angle_gamma   90.00
#
_symmetry.space_group_name_H-M   'P 1'
#
loop_
_entity.id
_entity.type
_entity.pdbx_description
1 polymer ?
#
loop_
_entity_poly.entity_id
_entity_poly.type
_entity_poly.pdbx_seq_one_letter_code
_entity_poly.pdbx_strand_id
1 'polypeptide(L)'
;MKPIQTGAVREAGMLRSPDLDFCLGKCGLRLGGADYARASRYRFEAPCSPHLAARMAGTAISIGDIRSDCEALALGNDALVVEGAGGLMAPLDDERTMLDLMLALALPVVVVARAGLGTLNHTLLTLAELRRNGLEAAGVVMNDAAPAEWGAVERDNLETIRRLGNVEFVARMKHAPTILESSEPGRFMDAVSDAGGVRELLRFRPKAPDAGALWRRDIRSVWHPFTRHSDLGGAPFPIIVRGQGPYLFDSDGRRYFDAISSWWACSLGHGHPRLVRALRDQAGLLQHSMLGGLTHPSAIELAERLCGLMPTPDRRVMFASDGSCAVEAALKIAVQYQRNIGRPERCRFAALSEGYHGDTVGAVSVGYVPSFHAPYRPLLFDAFRAESPCCGTCARGRGPERCGAECFESMRRILDAHAAELAGVIVEPLCQGSAGMRIYPPAYLRKLAEACRLHEVPLIVDEIATGYGRTGRFFAFEHAGIDPDIVCIGKALGGGCLPISAAVVRQSLFEAFDDAAGRDRTLFHGHTFCGNPLACAAGIETLRIYDDERIVEKAAALGERMRLALESFRDLPGVANVRSLGAIGVVELGPDSAEGAARAQKARRFMFDHGVLVRPLGPVLYLLPPLVTPHELIQETALLMADALREP
;
A
#
# COMPACT_ATOMS: atom_id res chain seq x y z
N MET A 1 17.24 23.45 -14.06
CA MET A 1 15.91 24.02 -13.79
C MET A 1 15.82 24.47 -12.34
N LYS A 2 15.02 25.50 -12.06
CA LYS A 2 14.74 26.05 -10.73
C LYS A 2 13.21 26.10 -10.56
N PRO A 3 12.56 24.96 -10.22
CA PRO A 3 11.11 24.83 -10.26
C PRO A 3 10.38 25.81 -9.36
N ILE A 4 11.03 26.23 -8.26
CA ILE A 4 10.51 27.20 -7.31
C ILE A 4 11.56 28.30 -7.12
N GLN A 5 11.22 29.52 -7.54
CA GLN A 5 11.98 30.73 -7.28
C GLN A 5 11.22 31.60 -6.27
N THR A 6 11.84 31.88 -5.14
CA THR A 6 11.47 33.01 -4.28
C THR A 6 12.43 34.16 -4.54
N GLY A 7 11.97 35.41 -4.44
CA GLY A 7 12.75 36.58 -4.89
C GLY A 7 12.83 36.74 -6.41
N ALA A 8 11.79 36.32 -7.14
CA ALA A 8 11.68 36.53 -8.58
C ALA A 8 11.63 38.02 -8.93
N VAL A 9 12.23 38.40 -10.05
CA VAL A 9 12.33 39.79 -10.51
C VAL A 9 11.34 40.04 -11.63
N ARG A 10 10.69 41.20 -11.64
CA ARG A 10 9.75 41.60 -12.68
C ARG A 10 10.47 42.35 -13.80
N GLU A 11 10.47 41.78 -15.00
CA GLU A 11 11.02 42.41 -16.21
C GLU A 11 9.96 42.41 -17.30
N ALA A 12 9.73 43.56 -17.95
CA ALA A 12 8.72 43.72 -19.01
C ALA A 12 7.32 43.14 -18.65
N GLY A 13 6.92 43.25 -17.37
CA GLY A 13 5.63 42.77 -16.87
C GLY A 13 5.58 41.29 -16.49
N MET A 14 6.61 40.50 -16.80
CA MET A 14 6.70 39.08 -16.46
C MET A 14 7.66 38.83 -15.29
N LEU A 15 7.30 37.87 -14.42
CA LEU A 15 8.22 37.38 -13.39
C LEU A 15 9.27 36.46 -14.01
N ARG A 16 10.54 36.75 -13.73
CA ARG A 16 11.74 36.03 -14.18
C ARG A 16 12.45 35.41 -12.98
N SER A 17 13.12 34.28 -13.22
CA SER A 17 13.89 33.55 -12.21
C SER A 17 15.38 33.91 -12.36
N PRO A 18 15.91 34.78 -11.48
CA PRO A 18 17.31 35.19 -11.57
C PRO A 18 18.28 34.00 -11.46
N ASP A 19 17.98 33.00 -10.62
CA ASP A 19 18.83 31.81 -10.45
C ASP A 19 18.85 30.95 -11.72
N LEU A 20 17.69 30.74 -12.35
CA LEU A 20 17.60 30.00 -13.61
C LEU A 20 18.30 30.76 -14.74
N ASP A 21 18.06 32.06 -14.86
CA ASP A 21 18.66 32.90 -15.89
C ASP A 21 20.18 32.94 -15.76
N PHE A 22 20.70 33.03 -14.53
CA PHE A 22 22.12 32.94 -14.24
C PHE A 22 22.70 31.60 -14.72
N CYS A 23 22.10 30.48 -14.31
CA CYS A 23 22.56 29.15 -14.70
C CYS A 23 22.53 28.93 -16.23
N LEU A 24 21.43 29.31 -16.88
CA LEU A 24 21.31 29.22 -18.34
C LEU A 24 22.38 30.06 -19.05
N GLY A 25 22.61 31.29 -18.59
CA GLY A 25 23.64 32.18 -19.11
C GLY A 25 25.05 31.58 -19.01
N LYS A 26 25.40 31.00 -17.85
CA LYS A 26 26.71 30.34 -17.66
C LYS A 26 26.89 29.08 -18.50
N CYS A 27 25.81 28.35 -18.78
CA CYS A 27 25.83 27.20 -19.67
C CYS A 27 25.74 27.57 -21.17
N GLY A 28 25.57 28.85 -21.51
CA GLY A 28 25.33 29.28 -22.89
C GLY A 28 23.99 28.77 -23.46
N LEU A 29 23.04 28.41 -22.61
CA LEU A 29 21.74 27.85 -22.98
C LEU A 29 20.66 28.93 -23.01
N ARG A 30 19.64 28.72 -23.85
CA ARG A 30 18.42 29.53 -23.89
C ARG A 30 17.22 28.61 -23.99
N LEU A 31 16.22 28.81 -23.14
CA LEU A 31 14.97 28.07 -23.19
C LEU A 31 13.90 28.89 -23.90
N GLY A 32 13.06 28.22 -24.70
CA GLY A 32 11.84 28.83 -25.24
C GLY A 32 10.83 29.14 -24.13
N GLY A 33 9.82 29.97 -24.42
CA GLY A 33 8.87 30.45 -23.41
C GLY A 33 8.13 29.33 -22.65
N ALA A 34 7.75 28.26 -23.35
CA ALA A 34 7.11 27.10 -22.72
C ALA A 34 8.06 26.33 -21.79
N ASP A 35 9.28 26.02 -22.25
CA ASP A 35 10.26 25.31 -21.45
C ASP A 35 10.80 26.14 -20.29
N TYR A 36 10.91 27.47 -20.46
CA TYR A 36 11.23 28.38 -19.36
C TYR A 36 10.14 28.35 -18.29
N ALA A 37 8.86 28.37 -18.70
CA ALA A 37 7.74 28.27 -17.77
C ALA A 37 7.73 26.94 -17.02
N ARG A 38 8.11 25.81 -17.66
CA ARG A 38 8.29 24.51 -17.00
C ARG A 38 9.49 24.50 -16.07
N ALA A 39 10.63 25.03 -16.53
CA ALA A 39 11.88 25.02 -15.79
C ALA A 39 11.86 25.91 -14.53
N SER A 40 10.93 26.85 -14.45
CA SER A 40 10.68 27.66 -13.25
C SER A 40 9.20 27.91 -13.03
N ARG A 41 8.38 26.86 -12.87
CA ARG A 41 6.92 26.98 -12.76
C ARG A 41 6.44 27.98 -11.72
N TYR A 42 6.97 27.90 -10.51
CA TYR A 42 6.55 28.73 -9.38
C TYR A 42 7.56 29.87 -9.17
N ARG A 43 7.14 31.10 -9.44
CA ARG A 43 7.96 32.31 -9.28
C ARG A 43 7.25 33.30 -8.38
N PHE A 44 7.86 33.63 -7.25
CA PHE A 44 7.30 34.50 -6.24
C PHE A 44 8.23 35.70 -5.98
N GLU A 45 7.68 36.91 -5.95
CA GLU A 45 8.46 38.14 -5.71
C GLU A 45 9.06 38.18 -4.28
N ALA A 46 8.35 37.65 -3.28
CA ALA A 46 8.81 37.67 -1.90
C ALA A 46 10.03 36.74 -1.69
N PRO A 47 11.20 37.25 -1.23
CA PRO A 47 12.41 36.46 -1.01
C PRO A 47 12.37 35.77 0.37
N CYS A 48 11.41 34.85 0.55
CA CYS A 48 11.24 34.08 1.78
C CYS A 48 11.15 32.58 1.47
N SER A 49 10.77 31.75 2.46
CA SER A 49 10.63 30.31 2.24
C SER A 49 9.48 30.00 1.28
N PRO A 50 9.55 28.88 0.53
CA PRO A 50 8.55 28.55 -0.50
C PRO A 50 7.10 28.62 -0.01
N HIS A 51 6.79 27.99 1.14
CA HIS A 51 5.42 27.98 1.67
C HIS A 51 4.86 29.38 1.94
N LEU A 52 5.67 30.29 2.48
CA LEU A 52 5.23 31.63 2.86
C LEU A 52 5.05 32.48 1.60
N ALA A 53 5.98 32.39 0.65
CA ALA A 53 5.90 33.09 -0.62
C ALA A 53 4.66 32.65 -1.42
N ALA A 54 4.39 31.34 -1.44
CA ALA A 54 3.22 30.74 -2.06
C ALA A 54 1.91 31.23 -1.42
N ARG A 55 1.84 31.23 -0.08
CA ARG A 55 0.70 31.75 0.69
C ARG A 55 0.45 33.23 0.41
N MET A 56 1.50 34.06 0.40
CA MET A 56 1.40 35.49 0.09
C MET A 56 0.89 35.75 -1.33
N ALA A 57 1.24 34.87 -2.28
CA ALA A 57 0.80 34.93 -3.67
C ALA A 57 -0.55 34.23 -3.91
N GLY A 58 -1.20 33.67 -2.88
CA GLY A 58 -2.45 32.91 -3.02
C GLY A 58 -2.33 31.71 -3.97
N THR A 59 -1.15 31.10 -4.05
CA THR A 59 -0.82 30.04 -5.00
C THR A 59 -0.36 28.80 -4.25
N ALA A 60 -0.87 27.62 -4.59
CA ALA A 60 -0.41 26.36 -4.00
C ALA A 60 0.70 25.74 -4.87
N ILE A 61 1.75 25.22 -4.23
CA ILE A 61 2.83 24.50 -4.94
C ILE A 61 2.41 23.04 -5.12
N SER A 62 2.30 22.59 -6.37
CA SER A 62 2.05 21.19 -6.73
C SER A 62 3.35 20.47 -7.05
N ILE A 63 3.71 19.49 -6.22
CA ILE A 63 4.82 18.55 -6.49
C ILE A 63 4.55 17.74 -7.78
N GLY A 64 3.29 17.39 -8.03
CA GLY A 64 2.89 16.66 -9.23
C GLY A 64 3.19 17.42 -10.52
N ASP A 65 2.93 18.73 -10.52
CA ASP A 65 3.20 19.60 -11.66
C ASP A 65 4.71 19.71 -11.90
N ILE A 66 5.50 19.88 -10.83
CA ILE A 66 6.97 19.94 -10.92
C ILE A 66 7.52 18.62 -11.49
N ARG A 67 6.99 17.47 -11.04
CA ARG A 67 7.40 16.17 -11.57
C ARG A 67 7.09 16.06 -13.06
N SER A 68 5.88 16.45 -13.47
CA SER A 68 5.48 16.41 -14.88
C SER A 68 6.36 17.32 -15.74
N ASP A 69 6.72 18.50 -15.24
CA ASP A 69 7.66 19.40 -15.91
C ASP A 69 9.06 18.81 -16.02
N CYS A 70 9.56 18.16 -14.95
CA CYS A 70 10.84 17.45 -14.97
C CYS A 70 10.85 16.36 -16.05
N GLU A 71 9.81 15.53 -16.10
CA GLU A 71 9.68 14.45 -17.11
C GLU A 71 9.66 15.02 -18.53
N ALA A 72 8.88 16.09 -18.76
CA ALA A 72 8.77 16.71 -20.06
C ALA A 72 10.10 17.35 -20.52
N LEU A 73 10.83 18.01 -19.61
CA LEU A 73 12.13 18.60 -19.91
C LEU A 73 13.22 17.53 -20.09
N ALA A 74 13.15 16.41 -19.36
CA ALA A 74 14.14 15.33 -19.47
C ALA A 74 14.13 14.65 -20.85
N LEU A 75 12.97 14.54 -21.51
CA LEU A 75 12.85 13.92 -22.84
C LEU A 75 13.64 14.63 -23.95
N GLY A 76 13.92 15.92 -23.79
CA GLY A 76 14.61 16.75 -24.79
C GLY A 76 16.05 17.10 -24.47
N ASN A 77 16.63 16.60 -23.37
CA ASN A 77 17.94 17.02 -22.87
C ASN A 77 18.80 15.83 -22.43
N ASP A 78 20.12 15.92 -22.63
CA ASP A 78 21.07 14.87 -22.21
C ASP A 78 21.19 14.75 -20.68
N ALA A 79 20.93 15.83 -19.95
CA ALA A 79 20.96 15.88 -18.50
C ALA A 79 19.98 16.93 -17.96
N LEU A 80 19.37 16.64 -16.81
CA LEU A 80 18.53 17.57 -16.08
C LEU A 80 19.06 17.74 -14.66
N VAL A 81 19.40 18.99 -14.29
CA VAL A 81 19.73 19.37 -12.92
C VAL A 81 18.54 20.12 -12.33
N VAL A 82 18.02 19.63 -11.20
CA VAL A 82 16.89 20.26 -10.48
C VAL A 82 17.43 20.93 -9.22
N GLU A 83 17.41 22.25 -9.20
CA GLU A 83 17.84 23.03 -8.04
C GLU A 83 16.69 23.17 -7.03
N GLY A 84 16.91 22.77 -5.78
CA GLY A 84 15.94 22.96 -4.70
C GLY A 84 15.76 24.44 -4.30
N ALA A 85 14.77 24.71 -3.45
CA ALA A 85 14.55 26.02 -2.85
C ALA A 85 14.76 25.96 -1.33
N GLY A 86 15.91 26.46 -0.87
CA GLY A 86 16.32 26.35 0.53
C GLY A 86 16.99 25.01 0.86
N GLY A 87 16.97 24.64 2.14
CA GLY A 87 17.52 23.36 2.61
C GLY A 87 16.56 22.17 2.44
N LEU A 88 17.03 20.97 2.76
CA LEU A 88 16.26 19.72 2.64
C LEU A 88 14.89 19.77 3.34
N MET A 89 14.83 20.41 4.51
CA MET A 89 13.62 20.55 5.32
C MET A 89 12.87 21.87 5.10
N ALA A 90 13.18 22.61 4.03
CA ALA A 90 12.46 23.84 3.72
C ALA A 90 10.99 23.51 3.39
N PRO A 91 10.02 24.18 4.04
CA PRO A 91 8.60 23.89 3.85
C PRO A 91 8.12 24.36 2.48
N LEU A 92 7.39 23.48 1.80
CA LEU A 92 6.62 23.76 0.59
C LEU A 92 5.20 24.19 0.95
N ASP A 93 4.64 23.62 2.02
CA ASP A 93 3.38 23.98 2.66
C ASP A 93 3.40 23.57 4.15
N ASP A 94 2.24 23.44 4.78
CA ASP A 94 2.09 23.12 6.20
C ASP A 94 2.42 21.65 6.53
N GLU A 95 2.46 20.76 5.53
CA GLU A 95 2.66 19.32 5.69
C GLU A 95 3.93 18.79 5.01
N ARG A 96 4.35 19.44 3.92
CA ARG A 96 5.38 18.95 2.99
C ARG A 96 6.57 19.87 2.93
N THR A 97 7.72 19.27 2.66
CA THR A 97 9.04 19.89 2.60
C THR A 97 9.73 19.60 1.27
N MET A 98 10.90 20.21 1.06
CA MET A 98 11.75 19.91 -0.09
C MET A 98 12.14 18.42 -0.19
N LEU A 99 12.25 17.71 0.94
CA LEU A 99 12.46 16.26 0.96
C LEU A 99 11.33 15.52 0.23
N ASP A 100 10.07 15.91 0.43
CA ASP A 100 8.92 15.29 -0.24
C ASP A 100 8.96 15.47 -1.75
N LEU A 101 9.41 16.64 -2.21
CA LEU A 101 9.67 16.88 -3.64
C LEU A 101 10.81 15.97 -4.14
N MET A 102 11.91 15.87 -3.41
CA MET A 102 13.02 14.98 -3.79
C MET A 102 12.59 13.50 -3.85
N LEU A 103 11.76 13.04 -2.91
CA LEU A 103 11.18 11.69 -2.92
C LEU A 103 10.24 11.47 -4.10
N ALA A 104 9.47 12.48 -4.48
CA ALA A 104 8.61 12.41 -5.66
C ALA A 104 9.38 12.35 -6.98
N LEU A 105 10.55 13.00 -7.05
CA LEU A 105 11.43 12.99 -8.22
C LEU A 105 12.34 11.75 -8.27
N ALA A 106 12.71 11.18 -7.11
CA ALA A 106 13.58 10.01 -6.98
C ALA A 106 14.92 10.14 -7.73
N LEU A 107 15.47 11.36 -7.79
CA LEU A 107 16.77 11.64 -8.42
C LEU A 107 17.93 11.50 -7.42
N PRO A 108 19.15 11.17 -7.87
CA PRO A 108 20.35 11.28 -7.05
C PRO A 108 20.53 12.71 -6.52
N VAL A 109 20.92 12.85 -5.26
CA VAL A 109 21.04 14.16 -4.60
C VAL A 109 22.49 14.58 -4.48
N VAL A 110 22.83 15.79 -4.92
CA VAL A 110 24.11 16.43 -4.61
C VAL A 110 23.91 17.37 -3.43
N VAL A 111 24.65 17.17 -2.36
CA VAL A 111 24.57 18.02 -1.17
C VAL A 111 25.57 19.15 -1.28
N VAL A 112 25.09 20.39 -1.30
CA VAL A 112 25.95 21.58 -1.26
C VAL A 112 26.12 22.00 0.21
N ALA A 113 27.30 21.75 0.76
CA ALA A 113 27.63 22.03 2.15
C ALA A 113 28.42 23.33 2.27
N ARG A 114 28.02 24.20 3.19
CA ARG A 114 28.79 25.41 3.52
C ARG A 114 30.05 25.02 4.28
N ALA A 115 31.21 25.53 3.88
CA ALA A 115 32.46 25.42 4.66
C ALA A 115 32.47 26.47 5.79
N GLY A 116 32.56 26.02 7.03
CA GLY A 116 32.63 26.88 8.22
C GLY A 116 32.28 26.13 9.52
N LEU A 117 32.05 26.87 10.60
CA LEU A 117 31.58 26.26 11.85
C LEU A 117 30.19 25.63 11.64
N GLY A 118 30.03 24.39 12.12
CA GLY A 118 28.77 23.63 12.00
C GLY A 118 28.64 22.78 10.73
N THR A 119 29.61 22.83 9.80
CA THR A 119 29.61 22.04 8.55
C THR A 119 29.36 20.55 8.80
N LEU A 120 30.11 19.94 9.74
CA LEU A 120 29.98 18.51 10.05
C LEU A 120 28.54 18.17 10.44
N ASN A 121 27.98 18.88 11.42
CA ASN A 121 26.65 18.61 11.94
C ASN A 121 25.57 18.77 10.85
N HIS A 122 25.55 19.91 10.15
CA HIS A 122 24.52 20.16 9.14
C HIS A 122 24.61 19.20 7.95
N THR A 123 25.83 18.88 7.50
CA THR A 123 26.03 17.97 6.37
C THR A 123 25.66 16.55 6.75
N LEU A 124 26.12 16.05 7.90
CA LEU A 124 25.81 14.69 8.35
C LEU A 124 24.32 14.50 8.67
N LEU A 125 23.65 15.50 9.25
CA LEU A 125 22.19 15.46 9.44
C LEU A 125 21.45 15.41 8.10
N THR A 126 21.87 16.20 7.11
CA THR A 126 21.28 16.17 5.77
C THR A 126 21.47 14.81 5.10
N LEU A 127 22.69 14.26 5.13
CA LEU A 127 22.99 12.94 4.57
C LEU A 127 22.25 11.81 5.29
N ALA A 128 22.14 11.87 6.62
CA ALA A 128 21.39 10.91 7.40
C ALA A 128 19.90 10.95 7.03
N GLU A 129 19.33 12.13 6.84
CA GLU A 129 17.92 12.28 6.49
C GLU A 129 17.61 11.81 5.06
N LEU A 130 18.50 12.09 4.09
CA LEU A 130 18.40 11.50 2.74
C LEU A 130 18.40 9.97 2.82
N ARG A 131 19.39 9.40 3.52
CA ARG A 131 19.54 7.94 3.67
C ARG A 131 18.34 7.29 4.35
N ARG A 132 17.81 7.92 5.42
CA ARG A 132 16.62 7.43 6.13
C ARG A 132 15.43 7.28 5.19
N ASN A 133 15.28 8.19 4.23
CA ASN A 133 14.19 8.19 3.27
C ASN A 133 14.51 7.50 1.94
N GLY A 134 15.62 6.75 1.87
CA GLY A 134 15.99 5.96 0.71
C GLY A 134 16.51 6.77 -0.48
N LEU A 135 16.90 8.04 -0.26
CA LEU A 135 17.57 8.86 -1.26
C LEU A 135 19.08 8.68 -1.15
N GLU A 136 19.74 8.47 -2.30
CA GLU A 136 21.18 8.33 -2.38
C GLU A 136 21.83 9.70 -2.63
N ALA A 137 22.81 10.05 -1.81
CA ALA A 137 23.64 11.22 -2.05
C ALA A 137 24.75 10.84 -3.05
N ALA A 138 24.70 11.44 -4.24
CA ALA A 138 25.71 11.23 -5.29
C ALA A 138 27.07 11.84 -4.89
N GLY A 139 27.06 12.82 -4.00
CA GLY A 139 28.27 13.45 -3.51
C GLY A 139 28.03 14.74 -2.73
N VAL A 140 29.09 15.26 -2.12
CA VAL A 140 29.10 16.55 -1.40
C VAL A 140 29.97 17.55 -2.15
N VAL A 141 29.41 18.73 -2.43
CA VAL A 141 30.13 19.91 -2.91
C VAL A 141 30.33 20.85 -1.74
N MET A 142 31.58 21.23 -1.46
CA MET A 142 31.87 22.22 -0.42
C MET A 142 31.88 23.62 -1.01
N ASN A 143 31.11 24.52 -0.43
CA ASN A 143 31.04 25.92 -0.81
C ASN A 143 31.65 26.83 0.27
N ASP A 144 32.71 27.54 -0.07
CA ASP A 144 33.41 28.41 0.86
C ASP A 144 32.60 29.67 1.19
N ALA A 145 32.28 29.84 2.47
CA ALA A 145 31.50 31.00 2.93
C ALA A 145 32.30 32.31 2.95
N ALA A 146 33.63 32.22 2.97
CA ALA A 146 34.55 33.35 3.03
C ALA A 146 35.86 33.00 2.30
N PRO A 147 36.66 33.99 1.87
CA PRO A 147 37.98 33.72 1.30
C PRO A 147 38.88 33.09 2.36
N ALA A 148 39.23 31.81 2.19
CA ALA A 148 40.11 31.09 3.09
C ALA A 148 40.86 29.98 2.36
N GLU A 149 42.13 29.76 2.73
CA GLU A 149 42.86 28.57 2.33
C GLU A 149 42.51 27.41 3.27
N TRP A 150 42.31 26.22 2.70
CA TRP A 150 41.94 25.04 3.49
C TRP A 150 43.16 24.48 4.24
N GLY A 151 43.03 24.39 5.56
CA GLY A 151 44.04 23.88 6.47
C GLY A 151 43.77 22.43 6.90
N ALA A 152 44.23 22.08 8.11
CA ALA A 152 43.99 20.76 8.69
C ALA A 152 42.50 20.53 9.04
N VAL A 153 41.80 21.58 9.47
CA VAL A 153 40.39 21.49 9.90
C VAL A 153 39.47 21.16 8.74
N GLU A 154 39.60 21.83 7.60
CA GLU A 154 38.75 21.58 6.43
C GLU A 154 39.01 20.19 5.84
N ARG A 155 40.28 19.74 5.83
CA ARG A 155 40.64 18.39 5.40
C ARG A 155 40.05 17.32 6.32
N ASP A 156 40.15 17.49 7.64
CA ASP A 156 39.54 16.57 8.61
C ASP A 156 38.01 16.56 8.49
N ASN A 157 37.38 17.72 8.25
CA ASN A 157 35.95 17.81 8.02
C ASN A 157 35.50 16.97 6.82
N LEU A 158 36.23 17.04 5.71
CA LEU A 158 35.94 16.24 4.51
C LEU A 158 36.09 14.75 4.76
N GLU A 159 37.17 14.33 5.41
CA GLU A 159 37.41 12.93 5.71
C GLU A 159 36.35 12.38 6.66
N THR A 160 35.96 13.18 7.66
CA THR A 160 34.88 12.85 8.59
C THR A 160 33.53 12.75 7.89
N ILE A 161 33.19 13.68 6.98
CA ILE A 161 31.97 13.61 6.17
C ILE A 161 31.99 12.37 5.28
N ARG A 162 33.13 12.06 4.64
CA ARG A 162 33.26 10.88 3.80
C ARG A 162 33.05 9.58 4.59
N ARG A 163 33.68 9.48 5.77
CA ARG A 163 33.61 8.30 6.64
C ARG A 163 32.24 8.10 7.28
N LEU A 164 31.69 9.14 7.92
CA LEU A 164 30.41 9.03 8.64
C LEU A 164 29.20 9.17 7.71
N GLY A 165 29.32 10.00 6.69
CA GLY A 165 28.31 10.24 5.67
C GLY A 165 28.29 9.19 4.56
N ASN A 166 29.31 8.32 4.47
CA ASN A 166 29.46 7.30 3.42
C ASN A 166 29.17 7.88 2.02
N VAL A 167 29.81 9.01 1.72
CA VAL A 167 29.57 9.81 0.51
C VAL A 167 30.88 10.39 0.01
N GLU A 168 31.01 10.52 -1.31
CA GLU A 168 32.20 11.06 -1.93
C GLU A 168 32.22 12.59 -1.91
N PHE A 169 33.43 13.16 -1.77
CA PHE A 169 33.66 14.57 -1.99
C PHE A 169 33.80 14.83 -3.49
N VAL A 170 33.00 15.76 -4.01
CA VAL A 170 32.88 16.00 -5.45
C VAL A 170 33.81 17.12 -5.90
N ALA A 171 33.69 18.28 -5.25
CA ALA A 171 34.36 19.50 -5.66
C ALA A 171 34.30 20.54 -4.55
N ARG A 172 35.22 21.50 -4.62
CA ARG A 172 35.21 22.71 -3.80
C ARG A 172 34.91 23.92 -4.67
N MET A 173 33.85 24.64 -4.32
CA MET A 173 33.55 25.98 -4.81
C MET A 173 34.26 27.01 -3.92
N LYS A 174 35.29 27.64 -4.46
CA LYS A 174 36.03 28.71 -3.78
C LYS A 174 35.17 29.96 -3.67
N HIS A 175 35.38 30.72 -2.60
CA HIS A 175 34.74 32.00 -2.42
C HIS A 175 35.23 32.99 -3.49
N ALA A 176 34.37 33.34 -4.45
CA ALA A 176 34.74 34.16 -5.59
C ALA A 176 33.62 35.14 -6.00
N PRO A 177 33.40 36.20 -5.20
CA PRO A 177 32.28 37.14 -5.42
C PRO A 177 32.37 37.84 -6.80
N THR A 178 33.56 38.16 -7.27
CA THR A 178 33.80 38.83 -8.57
C THR A 178 33.63 37.91 -9.78
N ILE A 179 33.69 36.59 -9.60
CA ILE A 179 33.50 35.61 -10.68
C ILE A 179 32.01 35.42 -11.01
N LEU A 180 31.13 35.66 -10.03
CA LEU A 180 29.68 35.62 -10.22
C LEU A 180 29.19 36.79 -11.10
N GLU A 181 29.88 37.93 -11.08
CA GLU A 181 29.57 39.13 -11.89
C GLU A 181 30.12 39.07 -13.33
N SER A 182 31.07 38.17 -13.61
CA SER A 182 31.69 38.03 -14.94
C SER A 182 30.74 37.38 -15.95
N SER A 183 30.62 37.93 -17.17
CA SER A 183 29.86 37.32 -18.27
C SER A 183 30.63 36.21 -19.02
N GLU A 184 31.92 36.01 -18.74
CA GLU A 184 32.75 34.97 -19.36
C GLU A 184 32.54 33.60 -18.66
N PRO A 185 32.02 32.56 -19.36
CA PRO A 185 31.78 31.23 -18.77
C PRO A 185 33.06 30.55 -18.26
N GLY A 186 34.20 30.77 -18.93
CA GLY A 186 35.48 30.14 -18.58
C GLY A 186 36.00 30.53 -17.19
N ARG A 187 35.78 31.78 -16.77
CA ARG A 187 36.19 32.28 -15.44
C ARG A 187 35.42 31.64 -14.29
N PHE A 188 34.22 31.11 -14.53
CA PHE A 188 33.45 30.42 -13.49
C PHE A 188 34.11 29.11 -13.07
N MET A 189 34.74 28.39 -14.00
CA MET A 189 35.46 27.16 -13.70
C MET A 189 36.70 27.38 -12.84
N ASP A 190 37.29 28.58 -12.85
CA ASP A 190 38.43 28.93 -11.99
C ASP A 190 38.06 28.93 -10.50
N ALA A 191 36.77 29.13 -10.18
CA ALA A 191 36.25 29.01 -8.81
C ALA A 191 36.04 27.55 -8.38
N VAL A 192 36.05 26.59 -9.32
CA VAL A 192 35.86 25.16 -9.05
C VAL A 192 37.23 24.50 -8.90
N SER A 193 37.62 24.22 -7.66
CA SER A 193 38.76 23.33 -7.39
C SER A 193 38.32 21.86 -7.35
N ASP A 194 39.22 20.98 -7.79
CA ASP A 194 39.02 19.52 -7.78
C ASP A 194 37.84 19.05 -8.66
N ALA A 195 37.75 19.57 -9.88
CA ALA A 195 36.66 19.30 -10.83
C ALA A 195 36.59 17.83 -11.32
N GLY A 196 37.50 16.95 -10.91
CA GLY A 196 37.50 15.53 -11.25
C GLY A 196 36.23 14.82 -10.79
N GLY A 197 35.74 15.12 -9.58
CA GLY A 197 34.52 14.53 -9.03
C GLY A 197 33.23 15.00 -9.73
N VAL A 198 33.23 16.19 -10.34
CA VAL A 198 32.06 16.69 -11.11
C VAL A 198 31.79 15.82 -12.34
N ARG A 199 32.84 15.30 -12.99
CA ARG A 199 32.69 14.37 -14.12
C ARG A 199 32.12 13.03 -13.69
N GLU A 200 32.50 12.56 -12.51
CA GLU A 200 31.95 11.33 -11.93
C GLU A 200 30.48 11.49 -11.52
N LEU A 201 30.03 12.68 -11.10
CA LEU A 201 28.60 12.95 -10.86
C LEU A 201 27.72 12.74 -12.10
N LEU A 202 28.19 13.14 -13.29
CA LEU A 202 27.42 12.95 -14.54
C LEU A 202 27.28 11.47 -14.91
N ARG A 203 28.23 10.63 -14.46
CA ARG A 203 28.23 9.18 -14.63
C ARG A 203 27.56 8.45 -13.47
N PHE A 204 27.26 9.15 -12.38
CA PHE A 204 26.63 8.55 -11.22
C PHE A 204 25.32 7.89 -11.64
N ARG A 205 25.21 6.63 -11.29
CA ARG A 205 23.99 5.85 -11.37
C ARG A 205 23.79 5.28 -9.96
N PRO A 206 22.58 5.42 -9.38
CA PRO A 206 22.27 4.71 -8.15
C PRO A 206 22.66 3.25 -8.31
N LYS A 207 23.20 2.63 -7.26
CA LYS A 207 23.50 1.20 -7.31
C LYS A 207 22.18 0.42 -7.38
N ALA A 208 21.73 0.13 -8.60
CA ALA A 208 20.65 -0.81 -8.82
C ALA A 208 21.13 -2.21 -8.46
N PRO A 209 20.31 -3.02 -7.75
CA PRO A 209 20.65 -4.41 -7.52
C PRO A 209 20.75 -5.16 -8.86
N ASP A 210 21.76 -6.03 -9.02
CA ASP A 210 21.84 -6.91 -10.20
C ASP A 210 20.64 -7.87 -10.19
N ALA A 211 19.64 -7.56 -11.02
CA ALA A 211 18.38 -8.29 -11.15
C ALA A 211 18.62 -9.77 -11.47
N GLY A 212 19.56 -10.06 -12.38
CA GLY A 212 19.88 -11.42 -12.79
C GLY A 212 20.56 -12.21 -11.67
N ALA A 213 21.46 -11.58 -10.91
CA ALA A 213 22.08 -12.21 -9.75
C ALA A 213 21.07 -12.46 -8.62
N LEU A 214 20.16 -11.53 -8.36
CA LEU A 214 19.11 -11.70 -7.36
C LEU A 214 18.11 -12.79 -7.77
N TRP A 215 17.65 -12.80 -9.02
CA TRP A 215 16.81 -13.87 -9.56
C TRP A 215 17.45 -15.25 -9.36
N ARG A 216 18.72 -15.44 -9.73
CA ARG A 216 19.43 -16.72 -9.52
C ARG A 216 19.56 -17.13 -8.06
N ARG A 217 19.70 -16.16 -7.15
CA ARG A 217 19.73 -16.44 -5.70
C ARG A 217 18.35 -16.80 -5.18
N ASP A 218 17.32 -16.11 -5.66
CA ASP A 218 15.94 -16.32 -5.28
C ASP A 218 15.46 -17.73 -5.67
N ILE A 219 15.57 -18.12 -6.94
CA ILE A 219 15.12 -19.45 -7.40
C ILE A 219 15.81 -20.62 -6.67
N ARG A 220 16.98 -20.37 -6.08
CA ARG A 220 17.74 -21.35 -5.30
C ARG A 220 17.30 -21.41 -3.84
N SER A 221 16.77 -20.32 -3.29
CA SER A 221 16.65 -20.14 -1.84
C SER A 221 15.26 -19.78 -1.34
N VAL A 222 14.34 -19.34 -2.20
CA VAL A 222 13.02 -18.87 -1.81
C VAL A 222 11.94 -19.82 -2.30
N TRP A 223 11.14 -20.34 -1.35
CA TRP A 223 9.91 -21.07 -1.69
C TRP A 223 8.76 -20.07 -1.93
N HIS A 224 8.49 -19.74 -3.19
CA HIS A 224 7.40 -18.82 -3.54
C HIS A 224 6.01 -19.39 -3.21
N PRO A 225 5.14 -18.64 -2.52
CA PRO A 225 3.79 -19.07 -2.18
C PRO A 225 2.91 -19.12 -3.43
N PHE A 226 2.00 -20.12 -3.49
CA PHE A 226 1.03 -20.29 -4.59
C PHE A 226 1.64 -20.12 -6.00
N THR A 227 2.83 -20.69 -6.20
CA THR A 227 3.60 -20.50 -7.44
C THR A 227 4.15 -21.84 -7.90
N ARG A 228 4.03 -22.12 -9.20
CA ARG A 228 4.65 -23.30 -9.79
C ARG A 228 6.13 -23.00 -10.03
N HIS A 229 7.00 -23.64 -9.24
CA HIS A 229 8.45 -23.36 -9.23
C HIS A 229 9.15 -23.62 -10.57
N SER A 230 8.68 -24.60 -11.35
CA SER A 230 9.22 -24.85 -12.71
C SER A 230 9.12 -23.63 -13.63
N ASP A 231 8.13 -22.77 -13.41
CA ASP A 231 7.86 -21.61 -14.26
C ASP A 231 8.81 -20.45 -13.92
N LEU A 232 9.44 -20.46 -12.74
CA LEU A 232 10.38 -19.43 -12.28
C LEU A 232 11.79 -19.57 -12.85
N GLY A 233 12.17 -20.77 -13.29
CA GLY A 233 13.50 -21.07 -13.85
C GLY A 233 13.65 -20.76 -15.33
N GLY A 234 12.53 -20.58 -16.06
CA GLY A 234 12.55 -20.39 -17.51
C GLY A 234 12.99 -19.00 -17.98
N ALA A 235 12.73 -17.96 -17.18
CA ALA A 235 13.13 -16.58 -17.48
C ALA A 235 13.20 -15.74 -16.19
N PRO A 236 14.01 -14.67 -16.16
CA PRO A 236 13.98 -13.70 -15.06
C PRO A 236 12.59 -13.11 -14.86
N PHE A 237 12.22 -12.92 -13.60
CA PHE A 237 11.05 -12.13 -13.20
C PHE A 237 11.48 -10.83 -12.52
N PRO A 238 10.62 -9.79 -12.50
CA PRO A 238 10.99 -8.50 -11.91
C PRO A 238 11.34 -8.59 -10.43
N ILE A 239 12.44 -7.93 -10.05
CA ILE A 239 12.86 -7.78 -8.67
C ILE A 239 12.32 -6.46 -8.14
N ILE A 240 11.25 -6.50 -7.35
CA ILE A 240 10.62 -5.30 -6.80
C ILE A 240 11.51 -4.71 -5.69
N VAL A 241 11.86 -3.43 -5.82
CA VAL A 241 12.77 -2.73 -4.89
C VAL A 241 12.14 -1.51 -4.23
N ARG A 242 11.02 -1.02 -4.77
CA ARG A 242 10.34 0.19 -4.27
C ARG A 242 8.85 0.14 -4.60
N GLY A 243 8.04 0.82 -3.80
CA GLY A 243 6.64 1.11 -4.12
C GLY A 243 6.29 2.55 -3.75
N GLN A 244 5.39 3.17 -4.53
CA GLN A 244 4.91 4.53 -4.30
C GLN A 244 3.52 4.71 -4.90
N GLY A 245 2.57 5.17 -4.08
CA GLY A 245 1.18 5.32 -4.49
C GLY A 245 0.64 3.98 -5.01
N PRO A 246 -0.04 3.92 -6.16
CA PRO A 246 -0.56 2.66 -6.68
C PRO A 246 0.47 1.81 -7.42
N TYR A 247 1.76 2.18 -7.43
CA TYR A 247 2.79 1.55 -8.25
C TYR A 247 3.86 0.80 -7.44
N LEU A 248 4.34 -0.29 -8.02
CA LEU A 248 5.58 -0.99 -7.66
C LEU A 248 6.65 -0.68 -8.71
N PHE A 249 7.91 -0.70 -8.32
CA PHE A 249 9.06 -0.46 -9.19
C PHE A 249 10.07 -1.58 -9.03
N ASP A 250 10.53 -2.12 -10.15
CA ASP A 250 11.61 -3.12 -10.15
C ASP A 250 13.01 -2.49 -10.16
N SER A 251 14.02 -3.34 -10.02
CA SER A 251 15.44 -2.96 -10.03
C SER A 251 15.89 -2.31 -11.33
N ASP A 252 15.18 -2.52 -12.44
CA ASP A 252 15.46 -1.91 -13.75
C ASP A 252 14.71 -0.57 -13.92
N GLY A 253 13.98 -0.13 -12.89
CA GLY A 253 13.23 1.12 -12.87
C GLY A 253 11.86 1.05 -13.56
N ARG A 254 11.43 -0.13 -14.02
CA ARG A 254 10.12 -0.32 -14.64
C ARG A 254 9.03 -0.27 -13.58
N ARG A 255 7.95 0.46 -13.89
CA ARG A 255 6.79 0.62 -13.01
C ARG A 255 5.71 -0.40 -13.33
N TYR A 256 5.01 -0.85 -12.29
CA TYR A 256 3.84 -1.74 -12.38
C TYR A 256 2.70 -1.15 -11.56
N PHE A 257 1.56 -0.87 -12.19
CA PHE A 257 0.33 -0.56 -11.45
C PHE A 257 -0.12 -1.81 -10.71
N ASP A 258 -0.18 -1.74 -9.39
CA ASP A 258 -0.60 -2.83 -8.54
C ASP A 258 -2.14 -2.90 -8.48
N ALA A 259 -2.72 -3.45 -9.55
CA ALA A 259 -4.17 -3.56 -9.70
C ALA A 259 -4.82 -4.57 -8.75
N ILE A 260 -4.05 -5.21 -7.86
CA ILE A 260 -4.52 -6.20 -6.87
C ILE A 260 -4.11 -5.83 -5.44
N SER A 261 -3.57 -4.63 -5.22
CA SER A 261 -3.09 -4.15 -3.91
C SER A 261 -2.18 -5.15 -3.18
N SER A 262 -1.28 -5.82 -3.91
CA SER A 262 -0.31 -6.79 -3.38
C SER A 262 -1.00 -7.82 -2.49
N TRP A 263 -1.94 -8.55 -3.09
CA TRP A 263 -2.81 -9.52 -2.41
C TRP A 263 -3.81 -8.86 -1.44
N TRP A 264 -4.43 -7.79 -1.92
CA TRP A 264 -5.56 -7.09 -1.29
C TRP A 264 -5.21 -6.37 0.03
N ALA A 265 -3.92 -6.27 0.37
CA ALA A 265 -3.42 -5.71 1.62
C ALA A 265 -3.10 -4.20 1.55
N CYS A 266 -2.56 -3.73 0.43
CA CYS A 266 -2.10 -2.34 0.28
C CYS A 266 -3.23 -1.39 -0.10
N SER A 267 -4.26 -1.26 0.74
CA SER A 267 -5.44 -0.43 0.48
C SER A 267 -5.11 1.06 0.29
N LEU A 268 -4.08 1.57 0.97
CA LEU A 268 -3.60 2.97 0.84
C LEU A 268 -2.49 3.14 -0.21
N GLY A 269 -2.21 2.10 -0.99
CA GLY A 269 -1.07 2.05 -1.90
C GLY A 269 0.23 1.77 -1.16
N HIS A 270 1.34 2.14 -1.78
CA HIS A 270 2.69 1.81 -1.35
C HIS A 270 3.44 3.07 -0.89
N GLY A 271 4.26 2.92 0.14
CA GLY A 271 5.17 3.98 0.59
C GLY A 271 4.47 5.22 1.17
N HIS A 272 3.31 5.06 1.82
CA HIS A 272 2.59 6.17 2.42
C HIS A 272 3.44 6.87 3.51
N PRO A 273 3.78 8.17 3.38
CA PRO A 273 4.74 8.83 4.27
C PRO A 273 4.36 8.75 5.75
N ARG A 274 3.07 8.95 6.06
CA ARG A 274 2.54 8.86 7.44
C ARG A 274 2.75 7.47 8.07
N LEU A 275 2.51 6.38 7.33
CA LEU A 275 2.72 5.01 7.81
C LEU A 275 4.21 4.73 8.06
N VAL A 276 5.07 5.14 7.13
CA VAL A 276 6.53 4.97 7.27
C VAL A 276 7.04 5.72 8.51
N ARG A 277 6.54 6.93 8.75
CA ARG A 277 6.88 7.71 9.94
C ARG A 277 6.40 7.02 11.23
N ALA A 278 5.14 6.59 11.29
CA ALA A 278 4.60 5.91 12.47
C ALA A 278 5.41 4.66 12.85
N LEU A 279 5.85 3.89 11.86
CA LEU A 279 6.72 2.73 12.06
C LEU A 279 8.09 3.09 12.60
N ARG A 280 8.75 4.13 12.05
CA ARG A 280 10.05 4.59 12.53
C ARG A 280 9.96 5.12 13.96
N ASP A 281 8.95 5.93 14.25
CA ASP A 281 8.74 6.52 15.56
C ASP A 281 8.52 5.41 16.61
N GLN A 282 7.64 4.45 16.32
CA GLN A 282 7.42 3.30 17.20
C GLN A 282 8.67 2.41 17.33
N ALA A 283 9.43 2.19 16.25
CA ALA A 283 10.68 1.42 16.30
C ALA A 283 11.77 2.09 17.14
N GLY A 284 11.76 3.41 17.25
CA GLY A 284 12.65 4.15 18.15
C GLY A 284 12.27 4.00 19.63
N LEU A 285 11.02 3.65 19.92
CA LEU A 285 10.49 3.53 21.29
C LEU A 285 10.48 2.09 21.81
N LEU A 286 9.81 1.19 21.10
CA LEU A 286 9.62 -0.21 21.52
C LEU A 286 9.32 -1.07 20.29
N GLN A 287 10.19 -2.06 20.03
CA GLN A 287 10.05 -2.97 18.90
C GLN A 287 9.11 -4.13 19.22
N HIS A 288 9.15 -4.64 20.45
CA HIS A 288 8.30 -5.74 20.89
C HIS A 288 8.16 -5.82 22.42
N SER A 289 6.94 -6.13 22.87
CA SER A 289 6.59 -6.62 24.20
C SER A 289 5.45 -7.62 24.03
N MET A 290 5.45 -8.72 24.79
CA MET A 290 4.35 -9.69 24.76
C MET A 290 3.11 -9.14 25.46
N LEU A 291 1.90 -9.58 25.06
CA LEU A 291 0.65 -9.21 25.74
C LEU A 291 0.23 -10.18 26.86
N GLY A 292 0.95 -11.29 27.03
CA GLY A 292 0.67 -12.26 28.09
C GLY A 292 1.03 -11.71 29.47
N GLY A 293 0.10 -11.04 30.15
CA GLY A 293 0.33 -10.43 31.46
C GLY A 293 1.04 -9.07 31.43
N LEU A 294 1.27 -8.52 30.24
CA LEU A 294 1.84 -7.19 30.02
C LEU A 294 1.02 -6.47 28.94
N THR A 295 1.23 -5.16 28.78
CA THR A 295 0.59 -4.37 27.72
C THR A 295 1.48 -3.19 27.29
N HIS A 296 1.05 -2.48 26.26
CA HIS A 296 1.65 -1.21 25.82
C HIS A 296 0.57 -0.30 25.21
N PRO A 297 0.80 1.03 25.16
CA PRO A 297 -0.21 1.99 24.72
C PRO A 297 -0.81 1.70 23.35
N SER A 298 0.01 1.30 22.37
CA SER A 298 -0.44 1.06 20.99
C SER A 298 -1.42 -0.12 20.86
N ALA A 299 -1.30 -1.16 21.69
CA ALA A 299 -2.26 -2.27 21.68
C ALA A 299 -3.61 -1.83 22.26
N ILE A 300 -3.59 -1.00 23.31
CA ILE A 300 -4.79 -0.44 23.94
C ILE A 300 -5.51 0.48 22.95
N GLU A 301 -4.82 1.48 22.41
CA GLU A 301 -5.42 2.44 21.46
C GLU A 301 -5.98 1.72 20.23
N LEU A 302 -5.23 0.76 19.66
CA LEU A 302 -5.73 0.02 18.50
C LEU A 302 -6.97 -0.81 18.87
N ALA A 303 -6.98 -1.49 20.01
CA ALA A 303 -8.12 -2.27 20.44
C ALA A 303 -9.37 -1.40 20.64
N GLU A 304 -9.23 -0.25 21.28
CA GLU A 304 -10.33 0.72 21.48
C GLU A 304 -10.90 1.22 20.15
N ARG A 305 -10.04 1.58 19.20
CA ARG A 305 -10.46 1.99 17.85
C ARG A 305 -11.20 0.87 17.13
N LEU A 306 -10.67 -0.35 17.17
CA LEU A 306 -11.31 -1.52 16.54
C LEU A 306 -12.67 -1.85 17.14
N CYS A 307 -12.81 -1.74 18.47
CA CYS A 307 -14.10 -1.87 19.15
C CYS A 307 -15.07 -0.78 18.71
N GLY A 308 -14.62 0.47 18.62
CA GLY A 308 -15.45 1.61 18.20
C GLY A 308 -15.97 1.54 16.75
N LEU A 309 -15.36 0.72 15.89
CA LEU A 309 -15.84 0.49 14.52
C LEU A 309 -16.99 -0.53 14.44
N MET A 310 -17.28 -1.26 15.51
CA MET A 310 -18.35 -2.26 15.54
C MET A 310 -19.71 -1.59 15.84
N PRO A 311 -20.84 -2.11 15.33
CA PRO A 311 -22.17 -1.56 15.65
C PRO A 311 -22.45 -1.52 17.16
N THR A 312 -22.00 -2.55 17.88
CA THR A 312 -21.94 -2.57 19.35
C THR A 312 -20.47 -2.44 19.79
N PRO A 313 -20.06 -1.33 20.44
CA PRO A 313 -18.67 -1.12 20.84
C PRO A 313 -18.17 -1.99 22.00
N ASP A 314 -19.08 -2.59 22.78
CA ASP A 314 -18.72 -3.45 23.90
C ASP A 314 -18.18 -4.80 23.41
N ARG A 315 -16.86 -4.82 23.20
CA ARG A 315 -16.12 -5.86 22.48
C ARG A 315 -14.78 -6.11 23.17
N ARG A 316 -14.15 -7.22 22.81
CA ARG A 316 -12.76 -7.55 23.15
C ARG A 316 -12.00 -7.90 21.87
N VAL A 317 -10.73 -7.51 21.81
CA VAL A 317 -9.86 -7.76 20.65
C VAL A 317 -8.84 -8.82 21.02
N MET A 318 -8.88 -9.96 20.31
CA MET A 318 -7.81 -10.94 20.32
C MET A 318 -6.91 -10.69 19.11
N PHE A 319 -5.75 -10.08 19.33
CA PHE A 319 -4.78 -9.86 18.26
C PHE A 319 -4.18 -11.17 17.76
N ALA A 320 -3.84 -11.21 16.49
CA ALA A 320 -3.19 -12.32 15.82
C ALA A 320 -2.19 -11.83 14.76
N SER A 321 -1.31 -12.72 14.29
CA SER A 321 -0.24 -12.36 13.35
C SER A 321 -0.78 -12.14 11.92
N ASP A 322 -1.66 -13.02 11.44
CA ASP A 322 -2.25 -12.94 10.11
C ASP A 322 -3.71 -13.43 10.11
N GLY A 323 -4.39 -13.26 8.97
CA GLY A 323 -5.79 -13.60 8.81
C GLY A 323 -6.14 -15.05 9.18
N SER A 324 -5.28 -16.01 8.84
CA SER A 324 -5.52 -17.42 9.19
C SER A 324 -5.47 -17.59 10.71
N CYS A 325 -4.50 -16.96 11.38
CA CYS A 325 -4.43 -16.98 12.85
C CYS A 325 -5.64 -16.29 13.51
N ALA A 326 -6.18 -15.21 12.95
CA ALA A 326 -7.40 -14.58 13.46
C ALA A 326 -8.61 -15.52 13.34
N VAL A 327 -8.72 -16.27 12.24
CA VAL A 327 -9.75 -17.30 12.07
C VAL A 327 -9.55 -18.44 13.08
N GLU A 328 -8.34 -18.97 13.25
CA GLU A 328 -8.04 -20.00 14.26
C GLU A 328 -8.43 -19.54 15.67
N ALA A 329 -8.14 -18.28 16.02
CA ALA A 329 -8.56 -17.68 17.28
C ALA A 329 -10.09 -17.67 17.40
N ALA A 330 -10.81 -17.20 16.39
CA ALA A 330 -12.27 -17.15 16.35
C ALA A 330 -12.92 -18.54 16.50
N LEU A 331 -12.37 -19.55 15.82
CA LEU A 331 -12.84 -20.94 15.92
C LEU A 331 -12.63 -21.49 17.35
N LYS A 332 -11.45 -21.29 17.94
CA LYS A 332 -11.18 -21.72 19.32
C LYS A 332 -12.07 -21.00 20.34
N ILE A 333 -12.28 -19.69 20.15
CA ILE A 333 -13.19 -18.89 20.98
C ILE A 333 -14.60 -19.47 20.90
N ALA A 334 -15.11 -19.77 19.70
CA ALA A 334 -16.46 -20.30 19.52
C ALA A 334 -16.65 -21.67 20.20
N VAL A 335 -15.70 -22.61 20.06
CA VAL A 335 -15.78 -23.92 20.71
C VAL A 335 -15.69 -23.79 22.24
N GLN A 336 -14.73 -23.00 22.75
CA GLN A 336 -14.55 -22.86 24.19
C GLN A 336 -15.71 -22.09 24.83
N TYR A 337 -16.30 -21.11 24.13
CA TYR A 337 -17.54 -20.44 24.54
C TYR A 337 -18.65 -21.47 24.80
N GLN A 338 -18.95 -22.35 23.84
CA GLN A 338 -19.98 -23.37 23.99
C GLN A 338 -19.70 -24.30 25.17
N ARG A 339 -18.44 -24.75 25.31
CA ARG A 339 -18.01 -25.57 26.45
C ARG A 339 -18.22 -24.85 27.79
N ASN A 340 -17.87 -23.57 27.87
CA ASN A 340 -17.94 -22.80 29.11
C ASN A 340 -19.39 -22.53 29.56
N ILE A 341 -20.34 -22.47 28.62
CA ILE A 341 -21.79 -22.35 28.88
C ILE A 341 -22.49 -23.72 29.01
N GLY A 342 -21.74 -24.84 29.00
CA GLY A 342 -22.29 -26.17 29.26
C GLY A 342 -22.86 -26.90 28.05
N ARG A 343 -22.47 -26.52 26.82
CA ARG A 343 -22.87 -27.15 25.55
C ARG A 343 -21.66 -27.75 24.78
N PRO A 344 -20.86 -28.65 25.38
CA PRO A 344 -19.62 -29.15 24.79
C PRO A 344 -19.80 -29.93 23.47
N GLU A 345 -20.99 -30.44 23.20
CA GLU A 345 -21.39 -31.09 21.95
C GLU A 345 -21.39 -30.12 20.75
N ARG A 346 -21.49 -28.80 21.00
CA ARG A 346 -21.40 -27.77 19.98
C ARG A 346 -19.94 -27.45 19.66
N CYS A 347 -19.32 -28.30 18.85
CA CYS A 347 -17.89 -28.23 18.51
C CYS A 347 -17.58 -28.22 17.00
N ARG A 348 -18.60 -28.28 16.15
CA ARG A 348 -18.48 -28.30 14.68
C ARG A 348 -18.83 -26.93 14.08
N PHE A 349 -18.54 -26.74 12.80
CA PHE A 349 -18.78 -25.47 12.12
C PHE A 349 -19.61 -25.66 10.87
N ALA A 350 -20.38 -24.63 10.51
CA ALA A 350 -20.96 -24.49 9.18
C ALA A 350 -20.28 -23.34 8.43
N ALA A 351 -20.06 -23.53 7.13
CA ALA A 351 -19.46 -22.54 6.25
C ALA A 351 -20.04 -22.66 4.84
N LEU A 352 -19.79 -21.65 4.01
CA LEU A 352 -20.05 -21.75 2.57
C LEU A 352 -19.05 -22.73 1.92
N SER A 353 -19.49 -23.46 0.90
CA SER A 353 -18.56 -24.18 0.01
C SER A 353 -17.62 -23.18 -0.67
N GLU A 354 -16.46 -23.64 -1.14
CA GLU A 354 -15.48 -22.82 -1.88
C GLU A 354 -14.92 -21.60 -1.14
N GLY A 355 -15.32 -21.36 0.12
CA GLY A 355 -14.85 -20.24 0.93
C GLY A 355 -13.37 -20.36 1.25
N TYR A 356 -12.73 -19.22 1.49
CA TYR A 356 -11.32 -19.15 1.85
C TYR A 356 -11.16 -18.32 3.11
N HIS A 357 -10.61 -18.96 4.14
CA HIS A 357 -10.41 -18.36 5.47
C HIS A 357 -8.93 -18.39 5.90
N GLY A 358 -8.01 -18.67 4.97
CA GLY A 358 -6.59 -18.83 5.24
C GLY A 358 -6.07 -20.25 4.99
N ASP A 359 -4.79 -20.46 5.26
CA ASP A 359 -4.02 -21.66 4.87
C ASP A 359 -3.54 -22.52 6.07
N THR A 360 -3.85 -22.13 7.30
CA THR A 360 -3.61 -22.99 8.49
C THR A 360 -4.67 -24.10 8.59
N VAL A 361 -4.36 -25.18 9.30
CA VAL A 361 -5.21 -26.40 9.31
C VAL A 361 -6.68 -26.11 9.69
N GLY A 362 -6.93 -25.30 10.72
CA GLY A 362 -8.29 -24.95 11.13
C GLY A 362 -8.98 -23.99 10.16
N ALA A 363 -8.25 -23.00 9.65
CA ALA A 363 -8.73 -22.10 8.60
C ALA A 363 -9.15 -22.87 7.34
N VAL A 364 -8.32 -23.82 6.88
CA VAL A 364 -8.60 -24.68 5.73
C VAL A 364 -9.78 -25.64 6.00
N SER A 365 -9.95 -26.08 7.25
CA SER A 365 -11.05 -26.96 7.63
C SER A 365 -12.42 -26.27 7.51
N VAL A 366 -12.48 -24.94 7.68
CA VAL A 366 -13.68 -24.12 7.44
C VAL A 366 -13.68 -23.35 6.12
N GLY A 367 -12.56 -23.29 5.40
CA GLY A 367 -12.42 -22.70 4.06
C GLY A 367 -11.72 -23.67 3.10
N TYR A 368 -12.45 -24.26 2.16
CA TYR A 368 -11.90 -25.33 1.33
C TYR A 368 -12.02 -25.03 -0.16
N VAL A 369 -10.86 -24.80 -0.78
CA VAL A 369 -10.70 -24.69 -2.24
C VAL A 369 -10.01 -25.96 -2.72
N PRO A 370 -10.70 -26.88 -3.43
CA PRO A 370 -10.15 -28.19 -3.77
C PRO A 370 -8.80 -28.15 -4.48
N SER A 371 -8.60 -27.21 -5.42
CA SER A 371 -7.34 -27.05 -6.16
C SER A 371 -6.14 -26.69 -5.29
N PHE A 372 -6.36 -26.11 -4.11
CA PHE A 372 -5.31 -25.71 -3.19
C PHE A 372 -5.12 -26.74 -2.08
N HIS A 373 -6.24 -27.28 -1.57
CA HIS A 373 -6.26 -27.96 -0.27
C HIS A 373 -6.46 -29.48 -0.35
N ALA A 374 -6.67 -30.06 -1.53
CA ALA A 374 -6.88 -31.50 -1.69
C ALA A 374 -5.80 -32.38 -1.00
N PRO A 375 -4.48 -32.09 -1.14
CA PRO A 375 -3.45 -32.90 -0.49
C PRO A 375 -3.51 -32.91 1.04
N TYR A 376 -4.12 -31.89 1.66
CA TYR A 376 -4.13 -31.71 3.12
C TYR A 376 -5.36 -32.30 3.79
N ARG A 377 -6.31 -32.88 3.03
CA ARG A 377 -7.58 -33.43 3.57
C ARG A 377 -7.40 -34.30 4.83
N PRO A 378 -6.39 -35.19 4.94
CA PRO A 378 -6.18 -36.01 6.14
C PRO A 378 -5.89 -35.23 7.43
N LEU A 379 -5.51 -33.95 7.35
CA LEU A 379 -5.22 -33.09 8.50
C LEU A 379 -6.44 -32.27 8.97
N LEU A 380 -7.50 -32.21 8.14
CA LEU A 380 -8.61 -31.28 8.33
C LEU A 380 -9.71 -31.89 9.18
N PHE A 381 -10.38 -31.06 9.98
CA PHE A 381 -11.65 -31.45 10.60
C PHE A 381 -12.83 -31.19 9.65
N ASP A 382 -13.92 -31.91 9.84
CA ASP A 382 -15.10 -31.78 8.99
C ASP A 382 -16.01 -30.62 9.44
N ALA A 383 -16.23 -29.67 8.52
CA ALA A 383 -17.25 -28.63 8.63
C ALA A 383 -18.43 -28.91 7.69
N PHE A 384 -19.64 -28.55 8.10
CA PHE A 384 -20.82 -28.58 7.23
C PHE A 384 -20.71 -27.49 6.16
N ARG A 385 -21.06 -27.83 4.92
CA ARG A 385 -20.90 -26.95 3.76
C ARG A 385 -22.24 -26.61 3.12
N ALA A 386 -22.64 -25.35 3.20
CA ALA A 386 -23.77 -24.82 2.45
C ALA A 386 -23.35 -24.43 1.03
N GLU A 387 -24.28 -24.48 0.08
CA GLU A 387 -24.06 -23.99 -1.30
C GLU A 387 -23.54 -22.54 -1.33
N SER A 388 -22.51 -22.30 -2.14
CA SER A 388 -21.89 -20.97 -2.34
C SER A 388 -22.76 -20.07 -3.20
N PRO A 389 -23.32 -18.97 -2.66
CA PRO A 389 -24.11 -18.06 -3.47
C PRO A 389 -23.24 -17.27 -4.45
N CYS A 390 -23.69 -17.11 -5.69
CA CYS A 390 -23.10 -16.19 -6.66
C CYS A 390 -24.21 -15.60 -7.53
N CYS A 391 -24.37 -14.27 -7.51
CA CYS A 391 -25.37 -13.59 -8.33
C CYS A 391 -25.01 -13.62 -9.82
N GLY A 392 -23.72 -13.61 -10.17
CA GLY A 392 -23.25 -13.62 -11.55
C GLY A 392 -23.59 -14.91 -12.31
N THR A 393 -23.64 -16.04 -11.61
CA THR A 393 -23.96 -17.38 -12.15
C THR A 393 -25.20 -17.97 -11.47
N CYS A 394 -26.12 -17.11 -11.02
CA CYS A 394 -27.27 -17.53 -10.23
C CYS A 394 -28.15 -18.54 -11.00
N ALA A 395 -28.19 -19.79 -10.52
CA ALA A 395 -29.02 -20.85 -11.11
C ALA A 395 -30.53 -20.53 -11.11
N ARG A 396 -30.96 -19.57 -10.27
CA ARG A 396 -32.36 -19.12 -10.20
C ARG A 396 -32.66 -17.95 -11.13
N GLY A 397 -31.66 -17.39 -11.81
CA GLY A 397 -31.83 -16.34 -12.82
C GLY A 397 -32.49 -15.05 -12.33
N ARG A 398 -32.48 -14.77 -11.03
CA ARG A 398 -33.13 -13.57 -10.48
C ARG A 398 -32.22 -12.37 -10.54
N GLY A 399 -32.72 -11.27 -11.08
CA GLY A 399 -32.07 -9.97 -10.97
C GLY A 399 -32.04 -9.46 -9.51
N PRO A 400 -31.15 -8.50 -9.19
CA PRO A 400 -30.95 -7.99 -7.84
C PRO A 400 -32.23 -7.54 -7.14
N GLU A 401 -33.15 -6.89 -7.86
CA GLU A 401 -34.40 -6.34 -7.31
C GLU A 401 -35.42 -7.40 -6.87
N ARG A 402 -35.33 -8.62 -7.42
CA ARG A 402 -36.27 -9.71 -7.12
C ARG A 402 -35.60 -10.85 -6.34
N CYS A 403 -34.32 -10.70 -6.00
CA CYS A 403 -33.56 -11.74 -5.34
C CYS A 403 -33.88 -11.77 -3.84
N GLY A 404 -34.60 -12.81 -3.40
CA GLY A 404 -34.89 -13.06 -1.99
C GLY A 404 -33.78 -13.83 -1.28
N ALA A 405 -32.61 -14.04 -1.90
CA ALA A 405 -31.55 -14.92 -1.43
C ALA A 405 -32.05 -16.36 -1.15
N GLU A 406 -32.76 -16.97 -2.11
CA GLU A 406 -33.24 -18.35 -2.00
C GLU A 406 -32.11 -19.38 -1.87
N CYS A 407 -30.90 -19.05 -2.32
CA CYS A 407 -29.69 -19.84 -2.06
C CYS A 407 -29.41 -20.04 -0.55
N PHE A 408 -29.94 -19.20 0.33
CA PHE A 408 -29.86 -19.38 1.77
C PHE A 408 -30.48 -20.69 2.26
N GLU A 409 -31.39 -21.29 1.50
CA GLU A 409 -32.06 -22.54 1.87
C GLU A 409 -31.08 -23.67 2.21
N SER A 410 -29.93 -23.74 1.53
CA SER A 410 -28.91 -24.74 1.85
C SER A 410 -28.32 -24.55 3.25
N MET A 411 -28.09 -23.31 3.67
CA MET A 411 -27.58 -23.00 5.01
C MET A 411 -28.66 -23.19 6.06
N ARG A 412 -29.90 -22.79 5.77
CA ARG A 412 -31.05 -23.01 6.66
C ARG A 412 -31.20 -24.49 7.03
N ARG A 413 -31.17 -25.39 6.03
CA ARG A 413 -31.23 -26.84 6.27
C ARG A 413 -30.11 -27.35 7.19
N ILE A 414 -28.90 -26.81 7.08
CA ILE A 414 -27.79 -27.19 7.95
C ILE A 414 -28.05 -26.71 9.39
N LEU A 415 -28.48 -25.46 9.56
CA LEU A 415 -28.79 -24.90 10.88
C LEU A 415 -29.95 -25.68 11.54
N ASP A 416 -31.04 -25.93 10.81
CA ASP A 416 -32.20 -26.67 11.31
C ASP A 416 -31.82 -28.11 11.75
N ALA A 417 -30.98 -28.79 10.98
CA ALA A 417 -30.61 -30.18 11.23
C ALA A 417 -29.48 -30.35 12.27
N HIS A 418 -28.54 -29.40 12.34
CA HIS A 418 -27.27 -29.59 13.04
C HIS A 418 -26.94 -28.51 14.08
N ALA A 419 -27.82 -27.54 14.37
CA ALA A 419 -27.56 -26.49 15.36
C ALA A 419 -27.06 -27.01 16.72
N ALA A 420 -27.51 -28.19 17.15
CA ALA A 420 -27.07 -28.82 18.39
C ALA A 420 -25.59 -29.24 18.38
N GLU A 421 -24.94 -29.31 17.22
CA GLU A 421 -23.52 -29.67 17.05
C GLU A 421 -22.65 -28.45 16.68
N LEU A 422 -23.25 -27.28 16.42
CA LEU A 422 -22.55 -26.13 15.85
C LEU A 422 -22.00 -25.18 16.91
N ALA A 423 -20.68 -25.03 16.91
CA ALA A 423 -19.95 -23.99 17.66
C ALA A 423 -20.11 -22.60 17.05
N GLY A 424 -20.24 -22.52 15.71
CA GLY A 424 -20.42 -21.26 14.99
C GLY A 424 -20.65 -21.46 13.50
N VAL A 425 -21.08 -20.39 12.83
CA VAL A 425 -21.12 -20.27 11.36
C VAL A 425 -20.11 -19.23 10.91
N ILE A 426 -19.31 -19.52 9.89
CA ILE A 426 -18.33 -18.59 9.33
C ILE A 426 -18.59 -18.30 7.85
N VAL A 427 -18.52 -17.02 7.46
CA VAL A 427 -18.67 -16.57 6.06
C VAL A 427 -17.74 -15.39 5.75
N GLU A 428 -17.25 -15.32 4.50
CA GLU A 428 -16.75 -14.06 3.92
C GLU A 428 -17.99 -13.20 3.54
N PRO A 429 -18.21 -12.01 4.12
CA PRO A 429 -19.43 -11.24 3.90
C PRO A 429 -19.47 -10.63 2.49
N LEU A 430 -20.59 -10.86 1.79
CA LEU A 430 -20.91 -10.41 0.41
C LEU A 430 -20.03 -10.95 -0.72
N CYS A 431 -18.75 -11.25 -0.51
CA CYS A 431 -17.83 -11.67 -1.55
C CYS A 431 -16.92 -12.80 -1.08
N GLN A 432 -17.00 -13.98 -1.71
CA GLN A 432 -15.99 -15.03 -1.53
C GLN A 432 -14.84 -14.77 -2.50
N GLY A 433 -13.73 -14.24 -1.98
CA GLY A 433 -12.66 -13.68 -2.80
C GLY A 433 -11.92 -14.74 -3.61
N SER A 434 -11.32 -15.72 -2.93
CA SER A 434 -10.52 -16.77 -3.57
C SER A 434 -11.35 -17.75 -4.40
N ALA A 435 -12.68 -17.78 -4.20
CA ALA A 435 -13.64 -18.53 -5.00
C ALA A 435 -13.91 -17.91 -6.39
N GLY A 436 -13.10 -16.93 -6.80
CA GLY A 436 -13.30 -16.16 -8.03
C GLY A 436 -14.19 -14.94 -7.82
N MET A 437 -14.08 -14.25 -6.68
CA MET A 437 -14.86 -13.04 -6.37
C MET A 437 -16.38 -13.27 -6.51
N ARG A 438 -16.90 -14.32 -5.87
CA ARG A 438 -18.33 -14.66 -5.92
C ARG A 438 -19.12 -13.70 -5.06
N ILE A 439 -19.85 -12.79 -5.70
CA ILE A 439 -20.63 -11.75 -5.03
C ILE A 439 -22.06 -12.24 -4.81
N TYR A 440 -22.58 -12.04 -3.59
CA TYR A 440 -23.92 -12.41 -3.18
C TYR A 440 -24.64 -11.27 -2.41
N PRO A 441 -25.98 -11.29 -2.32
CA PRO A 441 -26.73 -10.11 -1.89
C PRO A 441 -26.73 -9.98 -0.36
N PRO A 442 -26.81 -8.74 0.19
CA PRO A 442 -26.92 -8.50 1.63
C PRO A 442 -28.10 -9.22 2.31
N ALA A 443 -29.16 -9.53 1.56
CA ALA A 443 -30.29 -10.31 2.05
C ALA A 443 -29.89 -11.70 2.58
N TYR A 444 -28.84 -12.32 2.02
CA TYR A 444 -28.31 -13.59 2.53
C TYR A 444 -27.78 -13.43 3.96
N LEU A 445 -26.98 -12.39 4.21
CA LEU A 445 -26.40 -12.11 5.52
C LEU A 445 -27.47 -11.78 6.57
N ARG A 446 -28.53 -11.04 6.19
CA ARG A 446 -29.67 -10.79 7.10
C ARG A 446 -30.34 -12.08 7.55
N LYS A 447 -30.66 -12.96 6.60
CA LYS A 447 -31.26 -14.28 6.89
C LYS A 447 -30.33 -15.15 7.73
N LEU A 448 -29.04 -15.12 7.44
CA LEU A 448 -28.04 -15.86 8.21
C LEU A 448 -27.98 -15.36 9.66
N ALA A 449 -27.89 -14.05 9.89
CA ALA A 449 -27.86 -13.49 11.23
C ALA A 449 -29.12 -13.82 12.03
N GLU A 450 -30.29 -13.74 11.39
CA GLU A 450 -31.56 -14.13 12.01
C GLU A 450 -31.58 -15.61 12.40
N ALA A 451 -31.15 -16.51 11.51
CA ALA A 451 -31.11 -17.93 11.79
C ALA A 451 -30.07 -18.30 12.87
N CYS A 452 -28.87 -17.74 12.80
CA CYS A 452 -27.84 -17.90 13.84
C CYS A 452 -28.37 -17.51 15.23
N ARG A 453 -29.09 -16.37 15.32
CA ARG A 453 -29.73 -15.94 16.57
C ARG A 453 -30.81 -16.91 17.03
N LEU A 454 -31.67 -17.39 16.13
CA LEU A 454 -32.74 -18.34 16.44
C LEU A 454 -32.19 -19.66 17.01
N HIS A 455 -31.05 -20.14 16.51
CA HIS A 455 -30.43 -21.40 16.91
C HIS A 455 -29.36 -21.24 18.03
N GLU A 456 -29.13 -20.01 18.50
CA GLU A 456 -28.07 -19.67 19.46
C GLU A 456 -26.67 -20.12 18.97
N VAL A 457 -26.40 -19.97 17.68
CA VAL A 457 -25.12 -20.32 17.04
C VAL A 457 -24.37 -19.02 16.73
N PRO A 458 -23.17 -18.79 17.31
CA PRO A 458 -22.36 -17.61 17.01
C PRO A 458 -22.12 -17.39 15.51
N LEU A 459 -22.33 -16.15 15.05
CA LEU A 459 -22.00 -15.72 13.70
C LEU A 459 -20.60 -15.11 13.65
N ILE A 460 -19.73 -15.74 12.86
CA ILE A 460 -18.38 -15.28 12.56
C ILE A 460 -18.39 -14.70 11.13
N VAL A 461 -17.96 -13.45 10.97
CA VAL A 461 -17.72 -12.88 9.65
C VAL A 461 -16.24 -12.64 9.43
N ASP A 462 -15.75 -13.09 8.28
CA ASP A 462 -14.38 -12.89 7.83
C ASP A 462 -14.28 -11.63 6.96
N GLU A 463 -14.04 -10.48 7.60
CA GLU A 463 -13.84 -9.19 6.95
C GLU A 463 -12.38 -8.95 6.52
N ILE A 464 -11.53 -9.98 6.53
CA ILE A 464 -10.09 -9.83 6.23
C ILE A 464 -9.88 -9.28 4.81
N ALA A 465 -10.68 -9.73 3.83
CA ALA A 465 -10.62 -9.23 2.46
C ALA A 465 -11.60 -8.09 2.16
N THR A 466 -12.79 -8.13 2.77
CA THR A 466 -13.94 -7.30 2.38
C THR A 466 -14.09 -6.02 3.20
N GLY A 467 -13.40 -5.94 4.34
CA GLY A 467 -13.40 -4.78 5.21
C GLY A 467 -12.54 -3.63 4.69
N TYR A 468 -12.43 -2.59 5.53
CA TYR A 468 -11.68 -1.37 5.27
C TYR A 468 -12.04 -0.71 3.93
N GLY A 469 -13.32 -0.43 3.68
CA GLY A 469 -13.74 0.33 2.50
C GLY A 469 -13.85 -0.48 1.21
N ARG A 470 -13.35 -1.72 1.19
CA ARG A 470 -13.20 -2.50 -0.06
C ARG A 470 -14.50 -2.68 -0.83
N THR A 471 -15.61 -2.88 -0.12
CA THR A 471 -16.95 -3.09 -0.69
C THR A 471 -17.76 -1.79 -0.85
N GLY A 472 -17.18 -0.63 -0.53
CA GLY A 472 -17.82 0.69 -0.57
C GLY A 472 -18.40 1.14 0.78
N ARG A 473 -18.27 0.30 1.82
CA ARG A 473 -18.49 0.64 3.24
C ARG A 473 -17.28 0.23 4.06
N PHE A 474 -17.19 0.69 5.31
CA PHE A 474 -16.05 0.35 6.16
C PHE A 474 -15.98 -1.17 6.33
N PHE A 475 -17.05 -1.83 6.77
CA PHE A 475 -17.19 -3.28 6.70
C PHE A 475 -18.31 -3.72 5.75
N ALA A 476 -18.15 -4.89 5.13
CA ALA A 476 -19.13 -5.43 4.20
C ALA A 476 -20.44 -5.86 4.89
N PHE A 477 -20.39 -6.36 6.13
CA PHE A 477 -21.59 -6.72 6.89
C PHE A 477 -22.54 -5.53 7.10
N GLU A 478 -22.05 -4.29 7.05
CA GLU A 478 -22.87 -3.09 7.19
C GLU A 478 -23.92 -2.95 6.09
N HIS A 479 -23.65 -3.46 4.88
CA HIS A 479 -24.64 -3.48 3.80
C HIS A 479 -25.89 -4.30 4.16
N ALA A 480 -25.75 -5.27 5.07
CA ALA A 480 -26.83 -6.08 5.58
C ALA A 480 -27.45 -5.50 6.87
N GLY A 481 -26.79 -4.54 7.52
CA GLY A 481 -27.24 -3.97 8.81
C GLY A 481 -27.24 -4.99 9.94
N ILE A 482 -26.31 -5.95 9.91
CA ILE A 482 -26.17 -6.99 10.94
C ILE A 482 -25.06 -6.63 11.94
N ASP A 483 -25.09 -7.25 13.11
CA ASP A 483 -24.07 -7.10 14.15
C ASP A 483 -23.51 -8.50 14.53
N PRO A 484 -22.43 -8.96 13.88
CA PRO A 484 -21.88 -10.30 14.09
C PRO A 484 -21.32 -10.51 15.51
N ASP A 485 -21.18 -11.76 15.94
CA ASP A 485 -20.64 -12.10 17.27
C ASP A 485 -19.11 -12.03 17.31
N ILE A 486 -18.47 -12.48 16.22
CA ILE A 486 -17.02 -12.40 16.02
C ILE A 486 -16.74 -11.84 14.63
N VAL A 487 -15.85 -10.85 14.54
CA VAL A 487 -15.39 -10.26 13.28
C VAL A 487 -13.89 -10.50 13.14
N CYS A 488 -13.49 -11.27 12.13
CA CYS A 488 -12.08 -11.45 11.79
C CYS A 488 -11.63 -10.33 10.84
N ILE A 489 -10.53 -9.67 11.17
CA ILE A 489 -9.97 -8.54 10.40
C ILE A 489 -8.46 -8.72 10.21
N GLY A 490 -7.91 -8.15 9.14
CA GLY A 490 -6.49 -8.22 8.80
C GLY A 490 -6.16 -7.40 7.56
N LYS A 491 -5.23 -7.89 6.71
CA LYS A 491 -4.82 -7.28 5.42
C LYS A 491 -4.64 -5.76 5.50
N ALA A 492 -5.65 -5.00 5.07
CA ALA A 492 -5.65 -3.55 5.04
C ALA A 492 -5.41 -2.91 6.40
N LEU A 493 -5.71 -3.59 7.51
CA LEU A 493 -5.43 -3.13 8.87
C LEU A 493 -3.97 -2.69 9.03
N GLY A 494 -3.01 -3.46 8.52
CA GLY A 494 -1.59 -3.13 8.64
C GLY A 494 -1.09 -2.06 7.67
N GLY A 495 -1.98 -1.43 6.89
CA GLY A 495 -1.63 -0.45 5.86
C GLY A 495 -0.78 -1.02 4.73
N GLY A 496 -0.71 -2.34 4.58
CA GLY A 496 0.22 -3.02 3.68
C GLY A 496 1.68 -3.05 4.15
N CYS A 497 1.99 -2.55 5.36
CA CYS A 497 3.35 -2.44 5.87
C CYS A 497 3.78 -3.61 6.77
N LEU A 498 2.88 -4.08 7.64
CA LEU A 498 3.17 -5.16 8.60
C LEU A 498 2.00 -6.14 8.73
N PRO A 499 2.28 -7.42 9.00
CA PRO A 499 1.23 -8.38 9.31
C PRO A 499 0.59 -8.04 10.65
N ILE A 500 -0.72 -7.81 10.63
CA ILE A 500 -1.56 -7.68 11.82
C ILE A 500 -2.97 -8.11 11.47
N SER A 501 -3.61 -8.76 12.43
CA SER A 501 -4.99 -9.22 12.34
C SER A 501 -5.60 -9.31 13.74
N ALA A 502 -6.90 -9.48 13.81
CA ALA A 502 -7.57 -9.72 15.08
C ALA A 502 -8.91 -10.45 14.88
N ALA A 503 -9.35 -11.14 15.92
CA ALA A 503 -10.75 -11.49 16.14
C ALA A 503 -11.35 -10.47 17.11
N VAL A 504 -12.34 -9.70 16.67
CA VAL A 504 -13.09 -8.75 17.49
C VAL A 504 -14.36 -9.45 17.98
N VAL A 505 -14.45 -9.68 19.29
CA VAL A 505 -15.42 -10.58 19.92
C VAL A 505 -16.42 -9.77 20.73
N ARG A 506 -17.71 -10.07 20.63
CA ARG A 506 -18.76 -9.48 21.47
C ARG A 506 -18.47 -9.71 22.95
N GLN A 507 -18.67 -8.69 23.79
CA GLN A 507 -18.44 -8.81 25.24
C GLN A 507 -19.22 -9.98 25.87
N SER A 508 -20.47 -10.20 25.46
CA SER A 508 -21.29 -11.31 25.97
C SER A 508 -20.73 -12.71 25.68
N LEU A 509 -19.89 -12.87 24.64
CA LEU A 509 -19.15 -14.11 24.40
C LEU A 509 -17.93 -14.20 25.30
N PHE A 510 -17.20 -13.08 25.47
CA PHE A 510 -16.03 -13.01 26.33
C PHE A 510 -16.37 -13.31 27.80
N GLU A 511 -17.53 -12.90 28.29
CA GLU A 511 -17.99 -13.17 29.66
C GLU A 511 -18.07 -14.67 30.00
N ALA A 512 -18.25 -15.54 29.00
CA ALA A 512 -18.21 -16.98 29.24
C ALA A 512 -16.81 -17.49 29.65
N PHE A 513 -15.76 -16.70 29.44
CA PHE A 513 -14.38 -17.02 29.83
C PHE A 513 -14.03 -16.53 31.22
N ASP A 514 -14.93 -15.79 31.89
CA ASP A 514 -14.73 -15.39 33.29
C ASP A 514 -14.70 -16.63 34.20
N ASP A 515 -13.62 -16.75 34.97
CA ASP A 515 -13.28 -17.86 35.85
C ASP A 515 -13.49 -17.52 37.34
N ALA A 516 -14.10 -16.38 37.66
CA ALA A 516 -14.36 -15.93 39.04
C ALA A 516 -15.06 -16.98 39.93
N ALA A 517 -15.74 -17.97 39.34
CA ALA A 517 -16.37 -19.11 40.03
C ALA A 517 -15.41 -20.29 40.34
N GLY A 518 -14.09 -20.13 40.22
CA GLY A 518 -13.08 -21.12 40.63
C GLY A 518 -12.83 -22.26 39.64
N ARG A 519 -13.24 -22.12 38.37
CA ARG A 519 -12.94 -23.07 37.28
C ARG A 519 -12.10 -22.37 36.22
N ASP A 520 -10.89 -22.86 35.98
CA ASP A 520 -10.01 -22.33 34.93
C ASP A 520 -10.71 -22.38 33.56
N ARG A 521 -10.96 -21.20 33.02
CA ARG A 521 -11.58 -20.96 31.70
C ARG A 521 -10.64 -20.23 30.77
N THR A 522 -9.34 -20.20 31.10
CA THR A 522 -8.31 -19.55 30.31
C THR A 522 -8.35 -20.03 28.86
N LEU A 523 -8.40 -19.08 27.93
CA LEU A 523 -8.18 -19.37 26.52
C LEU A 523 -6.67 -19.48 26.28
N PHE A 524 -6.15 -20.71 26.25
CA PHE A 524 -4.75 -20.98 25.91
C PHE A 524 -4.52 -20.81 24.40
N HIS A 525 -4.50 -19.56 23.95
CA HIS A 525 -4.23 -19.14 22.58
C HIS A 525 -3.49 -17.81 22.58
N GLY A 526 -2.43 -17.72 21.80
CA GLY A 526 -1.60 -16.53 21.65
C GLY A 526 -0.37 -16.87 20.82
N HIS A 527 0.19 -15.86 20.17
CA HIS A 527 1.39 -15.99 19.36
C HIS A 527 2.44 -15.00 19.85
N THR A 528 3.73 -15.29 19.65
CA THR A 528 4.83 -14.43 20.11
C THR A 528 4.63 -12.96 19.73
N PHE A 529 4.18 -12.68 18.50
CA PHE A 529 4.01 -11.33 17.97
C PHE A 529 2.57 -10.79 17.98
N CYS A 530 1.61 -11.49 18.61
CA CYS A 530 0.25 -10.97 18.69
C CYS A 530 0.23 -9.62 19.41
N GLY A 531 -0.40 -8.62 18.78
CA GLY A 531 -0.41 -7.25 19.29
C GLY A 531 0.94 -6.55 19.25
N ASN A 532 1.86 -6.92 18.35
CA ASN A 532 3.17 -6.27 18.24
C ASN A 532 3.06 -4.71 18.16
N PRO A 533 3.87 -3.94 18.91
CA PRO A 533 3.80 -2.47 18.93
C PRO A 533 3.92 -1.81 17.56
N LEU A 534 4.84 -2.25 16.70
CA LEU A 534 5.01 -1.71 15.35
C LEU A 534 3.78 -1.94 14.48
N ALA A 535 3.25 -3.16 14.54
CA ALA A 535 2.07 -3.54 13.79
C ALA A 535 0.83 -2.78 14.30
N CYS A 536 0.72 -2.57 15.62
CA CYS A 536 -0.34 -1.76 16.22
C CYS A 536 -0.23 -0.28 15.81
N ALA A 537 0.97 0.29 15.80
CA ALA A 537 1.20 1.67 15.34
C ALA A 537 0.84 1.85 13.86
N ALA A 538 1.19 0.88 13.01
CA ALA A 538 0.74 0.89 11.61
C ALA A 538 -0.79 0.80 11.49
N GLY A 539 -1.44 -0.02 12.32
CA GLY A 539 -2.90 -0.12 12.37
C GLY A 539 -3.57 1.19 12.81
N ILE A 540 -3.07 1.81 13.87
CA ILE A 540 -3.58 3.11 14.35
C ILE A 540 -3.45 4.17 13.26
N GLU A 541 -2.27 4.28 12.65
CA GLU A 541 -2.03 5.30 11.63
C GLU A 541 -2.82 5.03 10.35
N THR A 542 -3.03 3.75 10.00
CA THR A 542 -3.96 3.38 8.92
C THR A 542 -5.36 3.89 9.22
N LEU A 543 -5.91 3.64 10.41
CA LEU A 543 -7.25 4.12 10.77
C LEU A 543 -7.33 5.65 10.76
N ARG A 544 -6.30 6.36 11.25
CA ARG A 544 -6.23 7.82 11.17
C ARG A 544 -6.23 8.34 9.74
N ILE A 545 -5.46 7.71 8.84
CA ILE A 545 -5.48 8.06 7.40
C ILE A 545 -6.88 7.81 6.82
N TYR A 546 -7.55 6.72 7.21
CA TYR A 546 -8.91 6.44 6.75
C TYR A 546 -9.89 7.57 7.08
N ASP A 547 -9.80 8.09 8.31
CA ASP A 547 -10.62 9.21 8.78
C ASP A 547 -10.20 10.54 8.11
N ASP A 548 -8.93 10.93 8.23
CA ASP A 548 -8.41 12.22 7.80
C ASP A 548 -8.54 12.42 6.28
N GLU A 549 -8.28 11.36 5.51
CA GLU A 549 -8.30 11.39 4.05
C GLU A 549 -9.61 10.89 3.43
N ARG A 550 -10.62 10.57 4.25
CA ARG A 550 -11.95 10.15 3.81
C ARG A 550 -11.90 8.97 2.84
N ILE A 551 -11.15 7.94 3.24
CA ILE A 551 -10.79 6.82 2.36
C ILE A 551 -12.02 5.99 1.97
N VAL A 552 -13.01 5.84 2.85
CA VAL A 552 -14.24 5.09 2.54
C VAL A 552 -15.04 5.79 1.45
N GLU A 553 -15.15 7.12 1.48
CA GLU A 553 -15.82 7.88 0.43
C GLU A 553 -15.07 7.81 -0.90
N LYS A 554 -13.73 7.88 -0.88
CA LYS A 554 -12.90 7.65 -2.07
C LYS A 554 -13.13 6.24 -2.64
N ALA A 555 -13.20 5.23 -1.78
CA ALA A 555 -13.46 3.84 -2.19
C ALA A 555 -14.84 3.67 -2.83
N ALA A 556 -15.87 4.34 -2.31
CA ALA A 556 -17.20 4.33 -2.91
C ALA A 556 -17.20 4.98 -4.31
N ALA A 557 -16.54 6.12 -4.47
CA ALA A 557 -16.39 6.79 -5.77
C ALA A 557 -15.59 5.94 -6.78
N LEU A 558 -14.50 5.33 -6.31
CA LEU A 558 -13.68 4.39 -7.09
C LEU A 558 -14.51 3.19 -7.55
N GLY A 559 -15.38 2.67 -6.68
CA GLY A 559 -16.26 1.56 -7.02
C GLY A 559 -17.26 1.89 -8.12
N GLU A 560 -17.85 3.09 -8.11
CA GLU A 560 -18.71 3.53 -9.21
C GLU A 560 -17.93 3.70 -10.52
N ARG A 561 -16.68 4.20 -10.45
CA ARG A 561 -15.81 4.26 -11.63
C ARG A 561 -15.41 2.89 -12.15
N MET A 562 -15.13 1.95 -11.27
CA MET A 562 -14.88 0.55 -11.63
C MET A 562 -16.09 -0.06 -12.35
N ARG A 563 -17.30 0.11 -11.81
CA ARG A 563 -18.54 -0.39 -12.41
C ARG A 563 -18.73 0.17 -13.83
N LEU A 564 -18.60 1.49 -13.99
CA LEU A 564 -18.75 2.15 -15.30
C LEU A 564 -17.68 1.70 -16.30
N ALA A 565 -16.43 1.57 -15.87
CA ALA A 565 -15.31 1.18 -16.73
C ALA A 565 -15.44 -0.26 -17.26
N LEU A 566 -16.09 -1.15 -16.50
CA LEU A 566 -16.28 -2.54 -16.89
C LEU A 566 -17.61 -2.81 -17.63
N GLU A 567 -18.52 -1.84 -17.71
CA GLU A 567 -19.86 -2.06 -18.30
C GLU A 567 -19.77 -2.57 -19.75
N SER A 568 -18.87 -2.00 -20.57
CA SER A 568 -18.68 -2.40 -21.96
C SER A 568 -18.09 -3.80 -22.14
N PHE A 569 -17.59 -4.44 -21.08
CA PHE A 569 -17.03 -5.79 -21.17
C PHE A 569 -18.11 -6.86 -21.34
N ARG A 570 -19.36 -6.55 -20.99
CA ARG A 570 -20.48 -7.48 -21.15
C ARG A 570 -20.67 -7.92 -22.60
N ASP A 571 -20.31 -7.06 -23.54
CA ASP A 571 -20.45 -7.29 -24.98
C ASP A 571 -19.18 -7.86 -25.63
N LEU A 572 -18.10 -8.06 -24.86
CA LEU A 572 -16.84 -8.58 -25.40
C LEU A 572 -16.90 -10.10 -25.65
N PRO A 573 -16.42 -10.58 -26.81
CA PRO A 573 -16.41 -12.01 -27.13
C PRO A 573 -15.69 -12.86 -26.07
N GLY A 574 -16.41 -13.85 -25.53
CA GLY A 574 -15.89 -14.79 -24.56
C GLY A 574 -15.82 -14.29 -23.12
N VAL A 575 -16.35 -13.10 -22.84
CA VAL A 575 -16.70 -12.71 -21.47
C VAL A 575 -18.02 -13.39 -21.10
N ALA A 576 -18.00 -14.19 -20.03
CA ALA A 576 -19.16 -14.91 -19.53
C ALA A 576 -19.93 -14.09 -18.47
N ASN A 577 -19.21 -13.36 -17.62
CA ASN A 577 -19.84 -12.53 -16.59
C ASN A 577 -19.00 -11.30 -16.24
N VAL A 578 -19.69 -10.18 -16.00
CA VAL A 578 -19.09 -8.96 -15.46
C VAL A 578 -19.86 -8.56 -14.21
N ARG A 579 -19.13 -8.34 -13.12
CA ARG A 579 -19.69 -7.95 -11.82
C ARG A 579 -18.74 -7.03 -11.07
N SER A 580 -19.30 -6.27 -10.14
CA SER A 580 -18.56 -5.35 -9.29
C SER A 580 -19.20 -5.22 -7.92
N LEU A 581 -18.38 -4.95 -6.89
CA LEU A 581 -18.82 -4.63 -5.52
C LEU A 581 -17.80 -3.67 -4.90
N GLY A 582 -18.19 -2.42 -4.68
CA GLY A 582 -17.24 -1.38 -4.26
C GLY A 582 -16.04 -1.32 -5.20
N ALA A 583 -14.83 -1.26 -4.63
CA ALA A 583 -13.57 -1.23 -5.37
C ALA A 583 -13.10 -2.62 -5.87
N ILE A 584 -14.03 -3.56 -6.08
CA ILE A 584 -13.80 -4.87 -6.69
C ILE A 584 -14.47 -4.87 -8.07
N GLY A 585 -13.68 -5.05 -9.12
CA GLY A 585 -14.15 -5.26 -10.49
C GLY A 585 -13.79 -6.66 -10.97
N VAL A 586 -14.69 -7.33 -11.68
CA VAL A 586 -14.53 -8.73 -12.07
C VAL A 586 -14.99 -8.97 -13.50
N VAL A 587 -14.15 -9.63 -14.28
CA VAL A 587 -14.42 -10.11 -15.64
C VAL A 587 -14.12 -11.61 -15.66
N GLU A 588 -15.16 -12.41 -15.82
CA GLU A 588 -15.07 -13.87 -15.88
C GLU A 588 -15.16 -14.33 -17.33
N LEU A 589 -14.23 -15.19 -17.75
CA LEU A 589 -14.05 -15.60 -19.14
C LEU A 589 -14.54 -17.03 -19.38
N GLY A 590 -15.31 -17.23 -20.45
CA GLY A 590 -15.71 -18.53 -20.99
C GLY A 590 -16.71 -19.32 -20.14
N PRO A 591 -17.60 -20.12 -20.75
CA PRO A 591 -18.39 -21.13 -20.04
C PRO A 591 -17.57 -22.38 -19.70
N ASP A 592 -16.47 -22.64 -20.43
CA ASP A 592 -15.48 -23.67 -20.11
C ASP A 592 -14.36 -23.08 -19.25
N SER A 593 -14.25 -23.58 -18.02
CA SER A 593 -13.27 -23.13 -17.03
C SER A 593 -11.81 -23.27 -17.48
N ALA A 594 -11.47 -24.25 -18.34
CA ALA A 594 -10.09 -24.49 -18.76
C ALA A 594 -9.66 -23.49 -19.84
N GLU A 595 -10.49 -23.29 -20.87
CA GLU A 595 -10.25 -22.29 -21.91
C GLU A 595 -10.26 -20.88 -21.31
N GLY A 596 -11.24 -20.58 -20.45
CA GLY A 596 -11.32 -19.31 -19.73
C GLY A 596 -10.06 -19.03 -18.90
N ALA A 597 -9.56 -20.03 -18.18
CA ALA A 597 -8.32 -19.89 -17.40
C ALA A 597 -7.09 -19.62 -18.29
N ALA A 598 -6.97 -20.31 -19.43
CA ALA A 598 -5.88 -20.08 -20.37
C ALA A 598 -5.92 -18.64 -20.94
N ARG A 599 -7.11 -18.15 -21.30
CA ARG A 599 -7.32 -16.76 -21.76
C ARG A 599 -6.99 -15.75 -20.67
N ALA A 600 -7.40 -16.00 -19.42
CA ALA A 600 -7.08 -15.13 -18.30
C ALA A 600 -5.55 -15.05 -18.05
N GLN A 601 -4.82 -16.15 -18.21
CA GLN A 601 -3.35 -16.16 -18.12
C GLN A 601 -2.68 -15.40 -19.26
N LYS A 602 -3.19 -15.52 -20.50
CA LYS A 602 -2.71 -14.73 -21.64
C LYS A 602 -2.93 -13.23 -21.40
N ALA A 603 -4.13 -12.85 -20.98
CA ALA A 603 -4.46 -11.46 -20.65
C ALA A 603 -3.59 -10.93 -19.49
N ARG A 604 -3.38 -11.73 -18.44
CA ARG A 604 -2.43 -11.40 -17.36
C ARG A 604 -1.05 -11.09 -17.91
N ARG A 605 -0.52 -11.94 -18.80
CA ARG A 605 0.82 -11.74 -19.34
C ARG A 605 0.90 -10.44 -20.15
N PHE A 606 -0.07 -10.22 -21.02
CA PHE A 606 -0.17 -8.99 -21.81
C PHE A 606 -0.21 -7.74 -20.92
N MET A 607 -1.09 -7.73 -19.91
CA MET A 607 -1.21 -6.61 -18.97
C MET A 607 0.10 -6.39 -18.18
N PHE A 608 0.77 -7.45 -17.75
CA PHE A 608 2.06 -7.37 -17.07
C PHE A 608 3.16 -6.80 -17.96
N ASP A 609 3.21 -7.22 -19.22
CA ASP A 609 4.12 -6.72 -20.24
C ASP A 609 3.82 -5.25 -20.62
N HIS A 610 2.67 -4.71 -20.20
CA HIS A 610 2.30 -3.28 -20.27
C HIS A 610 2.32 -2.56 -18.91
N GLY A 611 2.90 -3.18 -17.87
CA GLY A 611 3.10 -2.53 -16.58
C GLY A 611 1.87 -2.54 -15.68
N VAL A 612 0.97 -3.52 -15.81
CA VAL A 612 -0.16 -3.72 -14.89
C VAL A 612 -0.08 -5.10 -14.25
N LEU A 613 0.00 -5.13 -12.92
CA LEU A 613 0.04 -6.35 -12.13
C LEU A 613 -1.39 -6.83 -11.81
N VAL A 614 -1.80 -7.92 -12.46
CA VAL A 614 -3.01 -8.68 -12.13
C VAL A 614 -2.66 -10.13 -11.79
N ARG A 615 -3.57 -10.81 -11.08
CA ARG A 615 -3.41 -12.23 -10.69
C ARG A 615 -4.73 -12.97 -10.84
N PRO A 616 -4.99 -13.64 -11.97
CA PRO A 616 -6.25 -14.34 -12.21
C PRO A 616 -6.54 -15.44 -11.19
N LEU A 617 -7.83 -15.72 -10.98
CA LEU A 617 -8.35 -16.87 -10.24
C LEU A 617 -9.08 -17.79 -11.22
N GLY A 618 -8.37 -18.78 -11.77
CA GLY A 618 -8.91 -19.59 -12.87
C GLY A 618 -9.33 -18.70 -14.05
N PRO A 619 -10.59 -18.77 -14.52
CA PRO A 619 -11.10 -17.94 -15.62
C PRO A 619 -11.40 -16.48 -15.23
N VAL A 620 -11.18 -16.10 -13.96
CA VAL A 620 -11.57 -14.79 -13.44
C VAL A 620 -10.40 -13.82 -13.45
N LEU A 621 -10.53 -12.74 -14.23
CA LEU A 621 -9.74 -11.53 -14.08
C LEU A 621 -10.44 -10.61 -13.08
N TYR A 622 -9.69 -10.06 -12.14
CA TYR A 622 -10.23 -9.09 -11.19
C TYR A 622 -9.29 -7.91 -11.00
N LEU A 623 -9.90 -6.77 -10.69
CA LEU A 623 -9.25 -5.55 -10.25
C LEU A 623 -9.66 -5.30 -8.80
N LEU A 624 -8.65 -5.13 -7.96
CA LEU A 624 -8.77 -4.80 -6.54
C LEU A 624 -7.63 -3.81 -6.21
N PRO A 625 -7.64 -2.60 -6.79
CA PRO A 625 -6.53 -1.66 -6.69
C PRO A 625 -6.56 -0.93 -5.33
N PRO A 626 -5.50 -0.20 -4.95
CA PRO A 626 -5.54 0.68 -3.79
C PRO A 626 -6.74 1.63 -3.85
N LEU A 627 -7.36 1.91 -2.71
CA LEU A 627 -8.56 2.76 -2.61
C LEU A 627 -8.28 4.23 -2.94
N VAL A 628 -7.01 4.62 -2.93
CA VAL A 628 -6.50 5.94 -3.34
C VAL A 628 -6.14 6.01 -4.83
N THR A 629 -6.49 4.98 -5.62
CA THR A 629 -6.16 4.94 -7.05
C THR A 629 -6.90 6.03 -7.82
N PRO A 630 -6.22 6.83 -8.67
CA PRO A 630 -6.86 7.80 -9.55
C PRO A 630 -7.89 7.15 -10.49
N HIS A 631 -9.00 7.83 -10.74
CA HIS A 631 -10.10 7.29 -11.55
C HIS A 631 -9.69 7.04 -13.01
N GLU A 632 -8.80 7.88 -13.54
CA GLU A 632 -8.28 7.78 -14.91
C GLU A 632 -7.50 6.48 -15.08
N LEU A 633 -6.72 6.09 -14.07
CA LEU A 633 -5.93 4.86 -14.09
C LEU A 633 -6.81 3.59 -14.16
N ILE A 634 -8.01 3.64 -13.57
CA ILE A 634 -9.00 2.55 -13.69
C ILE A 634 -9.51 2.44 -15.13
N GLN A 635 -9.79 3.57 -15.78
CA GLN A 635 -10.24 3.58 -17.17
C GLN A 635 -9.15 3.09 -18.12
N GLU A 636 -7.91 3.57 -17.96
CA GLU A 636 -6.75 3.10 -18.72
C GLU A 636 -6.53 1.60 -18.56
N THR A 637 -6.62 1.10 -17.33
CA THR A 637 -6.46 -0.34 -17.02
C THR A 637 -7.58 -1.17 -17.64
N ALA A 638 -8.82 -0.68 -17.62
CA ALA A 638 -9.94 -1.35 -18.26
C ALA A 638 -9.76 -1.39 -19.79
N LEU A 639 -9.35 -0.30 -20.42
CA LEU A 639 -9.06 -0.30 -21.87
C LEU A 639 -7.96 -1.31 -22.23
N LEU A 640 -6.86 -1.31 -21.47
CA LEU A 640 -5.77 -2.27 -21.66
C LEU A 640 -6.23 -3.73 -21.48
N MET A 641 -7.10 -3.99 -20.49
CA MET A 641 -7.68 -5.31 -20.29
C MET A 641 -8.59 -5.71 -21.46
N ALA A 642 -9.39 -4.79 -21.99
CA ALA A 642 -10.23 -5.06 -23.15
C ALA A 642 -9.40 -5.40 -24.39
N ASP A 643 -8.27 -4.70 -24.61
CA ASP A 643 -7.35 -5.00 -25.69
C ASP A 643 -6.70 -6.39 -25.51
N ALA A 644 -6.26 -6.71 -24.29
CA ALA A 644 -5.73 -8.03 -23.95
C ALA A 644 -6.72 -9.17 -24.23
N LEU A 645 -8.02 -8.91 -24.11
CA LEU A 645 -9.08 -9.89 -24.37
C LEU A 645 -9.50 -9.98 -25.83
N ARG A 646 -9.20 -8.95 -26.64
CA ARG A 646 -9.46 -8.92 -28.10
C ARG A 646 -8.32 -9.56 -28.90
N GLU A 647 -7.11 -9.61 -28.35
CA GLU A 647 -5.99 -10.26 -29.03
C GLU A 647 -6.27 -11.77 -29.23
N PRO A 648 -6.31 -12.26 -30.48
CA PRO A 648 -6.67 -13.63 -30.83
C PRO A 648 -5.72 -14.66 -30.21
#